data_AF-H1XXQ7-F1
#
_entry.id   AF-H1XXQ7-F1
#
_cell.length_a   1.000
_cell.length_b   1.000
_cell.length_c   1.000
_cell.angle_alpha   90.00
_cell.angle_beta   90.00
_cell.angle_gamma   90.00
#
_symmetry.space_group_name_H-M   'P 1'
#
loop_
_entity.id
_entity.type
_entity.pdbx_description
1 polymer ?
#
loop_
_entity_poly.entity_id
_entity_poly.type
_entity_poly.pdbx_seq_one_letter_code
_entity_poly.pdbx_strand_id
1 'polypeptide(L)'
;MRIKSVEITGFKGVAEKARFNFDAANFSPVLFDAKEQTALLIYKAVFGIIFGFTEEQKKRFRSENKAIGTFTGLVEIQLDNEEYLIERDFETDFVACVALRGSRMHTIYQGKDIITNGSHKAYLGTIKNYAPQLIESINHAFKQIATLKAGHKVAPSAEQTRSAESPHSNIYFLKVESSAAPERKNNVLLEKYPHLFYEIFNKANDAIFLWKLNSDLTPGRCIEANRAACELTGYSLSELRMMTFLDLKPKLERERILDLMQQLISRGRLSLETVNLTKDGREVFVEINAHTFYIEDQRVILSVTRDISQKKHFEEEILKSNIKYRALFENASDAIFLLDRTKIIDCNQTALNLLKVEKKNLVGKAFVDICHKIRTTGSSQNKEKTLKNILEIVYAGRKKSFNCTFFSKDRQKIEAEARLELLDLRGQKYVQVIIKDLTKIKETQRALLKKNLQYQNFIQNSLVGIWYVEFKNPISVKLPAREIAKKIFYEGRFVEVNDALVKMYRKKSAKEIIGQPPSVFSIDHQKSLKNLTEFVQNDFRMELKETVEKAGDKKQSYFNNSYFGHVEDGALQWMWGLQIDVTHQKELEEQFLHSQKMEAIGMLAGGIAHDFNNILTVINGYADMLSRRMKADDPLFKYIAQIRQAGEKASNLTSQLLAFSRKQVFQTRSINLNQLIKGMISMVQRIIGEHIEIVTRLSSDLRAIRFDENKIEQIILNMAVNAKDAMPRGGKLFLETRNVTLDAAYCAKRPEFREGEYVLLTISDTGVGIEKETLKHIFEPFFTTKEKGMGTGLGLATVYGIVKQANGYITVQSQVGQGTTFSIYFPTINKMEVILEKDDDDDLILFDDLRGNETILVVEDDATVRQVIVETLHNYGYRVLEAMDGAEALEIFALSADQIDLIVSDIVMPRVNGIEFHLRILKTNPLVKFIFISGYSNVEILKDADLNSVEFVQKPFKLQELVRRVRKVLNYSRESLPTD
;
A
#
# COMPACT_ATOMS: atom_id res chain seq x y z
N MET A 1 -11.09 -17.88 20.77
CA MET A 1 -10.95 -16.92 19.65
C MET A 1 -11.79 -15.69 19.93
N ARG A 2 -11.29 -14.48 19.69
CA ARG A 2 -12.11 -13.26 19.77
C ARG A 2 -12.07 -12.57 18.41
N ILE A 3 -13.19 -12.50 17.70
CA ILE A 3 -13.33 -11.58 16.57
C ILE A 3 -13.27 -10.19 17.20
N LYS A 4 -12.35 -9.32 16.78
CA LYS A 4 -12.23 -7.96 17.33
C LYS A 4 -13.13 -7.01 16.56
N SER A 5 -13.06 -7.08 15.23
CA SER A 5 -13.88 -6.26 14.39
C SER A 5 -14.13 -6.90 13.02
N VAL A 6 -15.25 -6.54 12.41
CA VAL A 6 -15.61 -6.92 11.05
C VAL A 6 -15.90 -5.64 10.29
N GLU A 7 -15.19 -5.38 9.20
CA GLU A 7 -15.43 -4.25 8.33
C GLU A 7 -15.93 -4.76 6.97
N ILE A 8 -17.15 -4.38 6.61
CA ILE A 8 -17.74 -4.78 5.32
C ILE A 8 -17.82 -3.57 4.42
N THR A 9 -17.28 -3.69 3.20
CA THR A 9 -17.27 -2.62 2.20
C THR A 9 -17.94 -3.06 0.90
N GLY A 10 -18.61 -2.14 0.20
CA GLY A 10 -19.33 -2.45 -1.04
C GLY A 10 -20.78 -2.95 -0.88
N PHE A 11 -21.33 -2.94 0.35
CA PHE A 11 -22.71 -3.35 0.60
C PHE A 11 -23.72 -2.26 0.21
N LYS A 12 -24.38 -2.38 -0.96
CA LYS A 12 -25.47 -1.46 -1.34
C LYS A 12 -26.70 -1.69 -0.45
N GLY A 13 -26.94 -0.76 0.48
CA GLY A 13 -27.98 -0.85 1.51
C GLY A 13 -27.49 -0.46 2.91
N VAL A 14 -26.17 -0.37 3.10
CA VAL A 14 -25.54 0.24 4.28
C VAL A 14 -24.75 1.44 3.77
N ALA A 15 -25.13 2.65 4.18
CA ALA A 15 -24.72 3.88 3.49
C ALA A 15 -23.22 4.24 3.62
N GLU A 16 -22.46 3.56 4.48
CA GLU A 16 -21.03 3.79 4.70
C GLU A 16 -20.33 2.48 5.09
N LYS A 17 -18.98 2.48 5.04
CA LYS A 17 -18.13 1.41 5.61
C LYS A 17 -18.66 1.02 6.99
N ALA A 18 -19.17 -0.20 7.13
CA ALA A 18 -19.73 -0.65 8.38
C ALA A 18 -18.68 -1.50 9.11
N ARG A 19 -18.06 -0.90 10.13
CA ARG A 19 -17.15 -1.59 11.04
C ARG A 19 -17.90 -1.97 12.32
N PHE A 20 -17.99 -3.27 12.57
CA PHE A 20 -18.63 -3.86 13.74
C PHE A 20 -17.53 -4.31 14.71
N ASN A 21 -17.42 -3.67 15.87
CA ASN A 21 -16.47 -4.06 16.91
C ASN A 21 -17.14 -5.01 17.91
N PHE A 22 -16.45 -6.06 18.33
CA PHE A 22 -16.95 -7.05 19.28
C PHE A 22 -16.07 -7.02 20.53
N ASP A 23 -16.63 -6.59 21.67
CA ASP A 23 -15.89 -6.43 22.91
C ASP A 23 -16.13 -7.58 23.91
N ALA A 24 -15.10 -7.90 24.68
CA ALA A 24 -14.89 -9.22 25.31
C ALA A 24 -15.83 -9.62 26.47
N ALA A 25 -16.79 -8.79 26.87
CA ALA A 25 -17.56 -9.02 28.09
C ALA A 25 -19.06 -9.21 27.89
N ASN A 26 -19.63 -8.84 26.74
CA ASN A 26 -21.07 -8.96 26.52
C ASN A 26 -21.36 -9.02 25.01
N PHE A 27 -21.94 -10.12 24.54
CA PHE A 27 -22.91 -10.06 23.43
C PHE A 27 -24.18 -9.38 23.97
N SER A 28 -24.08 -8.13 24.41
CA SER A 28 -25.25 -7.32 24.72
C SER A 28 -25.66 -6.66 23.41
N PRO A 29 -26.91 -6.85 22.93
CA PRO A 29 -27.43 -6.07 21.83
C PRO A 29 -27.61 -4.64 22.34
N VAL A 30 -26.52 -3.87 22.38
CA VAL A 30 -26.58 -2.43 22.56
C VAL A 30 -27.18 -1.88 21.26
N LEU A 31 -28.51 -1.78 21.27
CA LEU A 31 -29.38 -1.11 20.31
C LEU A 31 -28.95 -1.28 18.84
N PHE A 32 -29.24 -2.46 18.29
CA PHE A 32 -29.54 -2.54 16.86
C PHE A 32 -30.94 -1.94 16.66
N ASP A 33 -31.02 -0.67 16.25
CA ASP A 33 -32.22 -0.11 15.62
C ASP A 33 -32.34 -0.56 14.14
N ALA A 34 -31.67 -1.67 13.79
CA ALA A 34 -31.67 -2.27 12.47
C ALA A 34 -32.53 -3.54 12.50
N LYS A 35 -33.51 -3.61 11.59
CA LYS A 35 -34.43 -4.74 11.40
C LYS A 35 -33.69 -6.09 11.44
N GLU A 36 -34.31 -7.12 12.05
CA GLU A 36 -33.82 -8.52 12.18
C GLU A 36 -33.10 -9.07 10.92
N GLN A 37 -33.50 -8.63 9.73
CA GLN A 37 -32.89 -9.01 8.45
C GLN A 37 -31.43 -8.55 8.29
N THR A 38 -31.05 -7.39 8.82
CA THR A 38 -29.69 -6.83 8.67
C THR A 38 -28.66 -7.63 9.49
N ALA A 39 -29.03 -8.09 10.68
CA ALA A 39 -28.16 -8.92 11.52
C ALA A 39 -27.90 -10.30 10.87
N LEU A 40 -28.94 -10.93 10.30
CA LEU A 40 -28.82 -12.19 9.57
C LEU A 40 -27.96 -12.05 8.30
N LEU A 41 -28.04 -10.90 7.65
CA LEU A 41 -27.28 -10.57 6.44
C LEU A 41 -25.78 -10.38 6.75
N ILE A 42 -25.46 -9.62 7.81
CA ILE A 42 -24.08 -9.45 8.30
C ILE A 42 -23.49 -10.80 8.69
N TYR A 43 -24.27 -11.66 9.35
CA TYR A 43 -23.84 -13.02 9.71
C TYR A 43 -23.47 -13.87 8.49
N LYS A 44 -24.35 -13.92 7.48
CA LYS A 44 -24.08 -14.64 6.24
C LYS A 44 -22.82 -14.10 5.56
N ALA A 45 -22.62 -12.78 5.56
CA ALA A 45 -21.41 -12.16 5.01
C ALA A 45 -20.14 -12.56 5.76
N VAL A 46 -20.13 -12.50 7.10
CA VAL A 46 -18.97 -12.92 7.93
C VAL A 46 -18.65 -14.39 7.71
N PHE A 47 -19.67 -15.25 7.66
CA PHE A 47 -19.50 -16.67 7.38
C PHE A 47 -18.88 -16.90 6.00
N GLY A 48 -19.37 -16.21 4.97
CA GLY A 48 -18.78 -16.26 3.63
C GLY A 48 -17.32 -15.80 3.59
N ILE A 49 -16.95 -14.76 4.37
CA ILE A 49 -15.58 -14.22 4.35
C ILE A 49 -14.60 -15.22 4.99
N ILE A 50 -15.00 -15.87 6.09
CA ILE A 50 -14.15 -16.80 6.84
C ILE A 50 -14.12 -18.20 6.20
N PHE A 51 -15.26 -18.71 5.71
CA PHE A 51 -15.40 -20.10 5.28
C PHE A 51 -15.66 -20.29 3.80
N GLY A 52 -16.06 -19.23 3.09
CA GLY A 52 -16.43 -19.28 1.69
C GLY A 52 -17.88 -19.69 1.48
N PHE A 53 -18.33 -19.50 0.24
CA PHE A 53 -19.63 -19.98 -0.22
C PHE A 53 -19.42 -20.93 -1.39
N THR A 54 -20.23 -21.98 -1.45
CA THR A 54 -20.37 -22.77 -2.69
C THR A 54 -21.02 -21.93 -3.78
N GLU A 55 -20.85 -22.29 -5.05
CA GLU A 55 -21.52 -21.59 -6.17
C GLU A 55 -23.04 -21.52 -6.00
N GLU A 56 -23.64 -22.55 -5.42
CA GLU A 56 -25.07 -22.60 -5.13
C GLU A 56 -25.45 -21.65 -3.98
N GLN A 57 -24.63 -21.56 -2.92
CA GLN A 57 -24.80 -20.60 -1.84
C GLN A 57 -24.59 -19.15 -2.32
N LYS A 58 -23.61 -18.90 -3.21
CA LYS A 58 -23.40 -17.58 -3.84
C LYS A 58 -24.63 -17.18 -4.66
N LYS A 59 -25.15 -18.09 -5.50
CA LYS A 59 -26.37 -17.84 -6.29
C LYS A 59 -27.59 -17.58 -5.41
N ARG A 60 -27.77 -18.35 -4.34
CA ARG A 60 -28.87 -18.17 -3.37
C ARG A 60 -28.74 -16.88 -2.57
N PHE A 61 -27.54 -16.54 -2.13
CA PHE A 61 -27.28 -15.28 -1.43
C PHE A 61 -27.54 -14.07 -2.33
N ARG A 62 -27.11 -14.12 -3.60
CA ARG A 62 -27.39 -13.09 -4.62
C ARG A 62 -28.88 -13.00 -4.96
N SER A 63 -29.59 -14.13 -5.02
CA SER A 63 -31.02 -14.15 -5.34
C SER A 63 -31.91 -13.63 -4.19
N GLU A 64 -31.51 -13.89 -2.94
CA GLU A 64 -32.15 -13.34 -1.74
C GLU A 64 -31.86 -11.83 -1.57
N ASN A 65 -30.80 -11.31 -2.22
CA ASN A 65 -30.29 -9.94 -2.04
C ASN A 65 -30.03 -9.21 -3.37
N LYS A 66 -30.98 -9.28 -4.32
CA LYS A 66 -30.86 -8.79 -5.70
C LYS A 66 -30.48 -7.31 -5.88
N ALA A 67 -30.61 -6.47 -4.85
CA ALA A 67 -30.26 -5.04 -4.90
C ALA A 67 -28.79 -4.75 -4.56
N ILE A 68 -28.05 -5.75 -4.11
CA ILE A 68 -26.71 -5.61 -3.53
C ILE A 68 -25.68 -5.95 -4.61
N GLY A 69 -24.83 -4.99 -4.95
CA GLY A 69 -23.75 -5.17 -5.93
C GLY A 69 -22.62 -6.07 -5.42
N THR A 70 -21.47 -5.96 -6.05
CA THR A 70 -20.23 -6.62 -5.65
C THR A 70 -19.85 -6.25 -4.21
N PHE A 71 -19.45 -7.22 -3.40
CA PHE A 71 -19.07 -6.97 -2.01
C PHE A 71 -17.69 -7.56 -1.70
N THR A 72 -16.87 -6.78 -1.01
CA THR A 72 -15.56 -7.16 -0.47
C THR A 72 -15.60 -7.02 1.05
N GLY A 73 -15.16 -8.07 1.74
CA GLY A 73 -15.26 -8.14 3.19
C GLY A 73 -13.90 -8.25 3.85
N LEU A 74 -13.69 -7.49 4.92
CA LEU A 74 -12.50 -7.51 5.75
C LEU A 74 -12.87 -7.97 7.18
N VAL A 75 -12.20 -8.99 7.69
CA VAL A 75 -12.45 -9.52 9.04
C VAL A 75 -11.15 -9.53 9.84
N GLU A 76 -11.19 -8.96 11.04
CA GLU A 76 -10.07 -8.90 11.99
C GLU A 76 -10.31 -9.89 13.14
N ILE A 77 -9.47 -10.92 13.24
CA ILE A 77 -9.58 -12.00 14.23
C ILE A 77 -8.37 -12.00 15.16
N GLN A 78 -8.57 -11.99 16.47
CA GLN A 78 -7.49 -12.13 17.45
C GLN A 78 -7.45 -13.54 18.05
N LEU A 79 -6.30 -14.21 17.91
CA LEU A 79 -6.04 -15.58 18.33
C LEU A 79 -4.72 -15.66 19.11
N ASP A 80 -4.75 -16.04 20.39
CA ASP A 80 -3.58 -16.43 21.20
C ASP A 80 -2.31 -15.57 21.02
N ASN A 81 -2.49 -14.24 20.95
CA ASN A 81 -1.49 -13.17 20.73
C ASN A 81 -1.13 -12.79 19.28
N GLU A 82 -1.85 -13.30 18.29
CA GLU A 82 -1.75 -12.94 16.88
C GLU A 82 -3.07 -12.36 16.36
N GLU A 83 -2.97 -11.41 15.43
CA GLU A 83 -4.09 -10.72 14.80
C GLU A 83 -4.11 -11.07 13.32
N TYR A 84 -5.22 -11.63 12.87
CA TYR A 84 -5.41 -12.10 11.51
C TYR A 84 -6.35 -11.14 10.78
N LEU A 85 -5.89 -10.61 9.66
CA LEU A 85 -6.67 -9.77 8.77
C LEU A 85 -7.03 -10.59 7.52
N ILE A 86 -8.31 -10.86 7.33
CA ILE A 86 -8.81 -11.66 6.21
C ILE A 86 -9.62 -10.76 5.29
N GLU A 87 -9.16 -10.58 4.07
CA GLU A 87 -9.85 -9.88 2.99
C GLU A 87 -10.32 -10.89 1.95
N ARG A 88 -11.58 -10.80 1.54
CA ARG A 88 -12.15 -11.67 0.51
C ARG A 88 -13.02 -10.91 -0.49
N ASP A 89 -12.75 -11.16 -1.76
CA ASP A 89 -13.55 -10.71 -2.90
C ASP A 89 -14.33 -11.91 -3.47
N PHE A 90 -15.65 -11.78 -3.48
CA PHE A 90 -16.58 -12.84 -3.92
C PHE A 90 -16.90 -12.81 -5.41
N GLU A 91 -16.38 -11.84 -6.15
CA GLU A 91 -16.50 -11.78 -7.62
C GLU A 91 -15.30 -12.42 -8.30
N THR A 92 -14.10 -12.14 -7.79
CA THR A 92 -12.85 -12.68 -8.34
C THR A 92 -12.40 -13.97 -7.65
N ASP A 93 -13.12 -14.40 -6.62
CA ASP A 93 -12.78 -15.49 -5.71
C ASP A 93 -11.40 -15.31 -5.07
N PHE A 94 -10.95 -14.07 -4.93
CA PHE A 94 -9.66 -13.76 -4.37
C PHE A 94 -9.72 -13.69 -2.84
N VAL A 95 -8.72 -14.28 -2.18
CA VAL A 95 -8.58 -14.25 -0.72
C VAL A 95 -7.19 -13.80 -0.36
N ALA A 96 -7.10 -12.83 0.55
CA ALA A 96 -5.88 -12.45 1.22
C ALA A 96 -6.02 -12.64 2.73
N CYS A 97 -5.05 -13.29 3.38
CA CYS A 97 -5.00 -13.45 4.83
C CYS A 97 -3.62 -13.02 5.33
N VAL A 98 -3.60 -12.09 6.27
CA VAL A 98 -2.37 -11.54 6.85
C VAL A 98 -2.36 -11.83 8.34
N ALA A 99 -1.34 -12.55 8.81
CA ALA A 99 -1.11 -12.76 10.24
C ALA A 99 -0.14 -11.69 10.77
N LEU A 100 -0.53 -11.01 11.83
CA LEU A 100 0.21 -9.95 12.53
C LEU A 100 0.54 -10.42 13.95
N ARG A 101 1.76 -10.17 14.41
CA ARG A 101 2.17 -10.38 15.81
C ARG A 101 2.71 -9.07 16.36
N GLY A 102 1.93 -8.39 17.20
CA GLY A 102 2.18 -7.00 17.58
C GLY A 102 2.05 -6.06 16.37
N SER A 103 3.06 -5.22 16.12
CA SER A 103 3.08 -4.27 14.97
C SER A 103 3.77 -4.81 13.72
N ARG A 104 4.12 -6.11 13.69
CA ARG A 104 4.90 -6.71 12.60
C ARG A 104 4.08 -7.79 11.88
N MET A 105 4.12 -7.73 10.56
CA MET A 105 3.54 -8.71 9.67
C MET A 105 4.39 -9.98 9.67
N HIS A 106 3.78 -11.11 9.97
CA HIS A 106 4.45 -12.39 10.14
C HIS A 106 4.27 -13.29 8.90
N THR A 107 3.08 -13.31 8.31
CA THR A 107 2.79 -14.17 7.14
C THR A 107 1.67 -13.59 6.30
N ILE A 108 1.78 -13.72 4.97
CA ILE A 108 0.75 -13.32 3.99
C ILE A 108 0.39 -14.54 3.15
N TYR A 109 -0.90 -14.81 3.02
CA TYR A 109 -1.46 -15.76 2.08
C TYR A 109 -2.32 -15.00 1.08
N GLN A 110 -2.09 -15.17 -0.23
CA GLN A 110 -2.90 -14.56 -1.28
C GLN A 110 -3.13 -15.54 -2.44
N GLY A 111 -4.34 -15.59 -2.99
CA GLY A 111 -4.64 -16.43 -4.16
C GLY A 111 -6.11 -16.44 -4.57
N LYS A 112 -6.38 -16.97 -5.76
CA LYS A 112 -7.75 -17.27 -6.23
C LYS A 112 -8.23 -18.60 -5.68
N ASP A 113 -9.51 -18.67 -5.33
CA ASP A 113 -10.22 -19.86 -4.86
C ASP A 113 -10.45 -20.83 -6.04
N ILE A 114 -9.36 -21.39 -6.54
CA ILE A 114 -9.41 -22.50 -7.48
C ILE A 114 -9.22 -23.74 -6.62
N ILE A 115 -10.30 -24.50 -6.45
CA ILE A 115 -10.47 -25.69 -5.60
C ILE A 115 -9.38 -26.77 -5.80
N THR A 116 -8.44 -26.58 -6.74
CA THR A 116 -7.51 -27.60 -7.20
C THR A 116 -6.01 -27.35 -6.92
N ASN A 117 -5.56 -26.27 -6.25
CA ASN A 117 -4.13 -26.19 -5.87
C ASN A 117 -3.82 -25.43 -4.56
N GLY A 118 -3.17 -26.13 -3.62
CA GLY A 118 -2.24 -25.64 -2.59
C GLY A 118 -2.69 -24.56 -1.58
N SER A 119 -3.03 -23.36 -2.04
CA SER A 119 -3.20 -22.16 -1.20
C SER A 119 -4.44 -22.22 -0.30
N HIS A 120 -5.54 -22.77 -0.81
CA HIS A 120 -6.78 -22.94 -0.05
C HIS A 120 -6.65 -23.99 1.07
N LYS A 121 -5.76 -24.99 0.89
CA LYS A 121 -5.55 -26.08 1.87
C LYS A 121 -4.68 -25.64 3.06
N ALA A 122 -3.74 -24.71 2.86
CA ALA A 122 -2.97 -24.08 3.93
C ALA A 122 -3.80 -23.05 4.72
N TYR A 123 -4.59 -22.22 4.01
CA TYR A 123 -5.58 -21.31 4.60
C TYR A 123 -6.65 -22.06 5.42
N LEU A 124 -7.26 -23.10 4.85
CA LEU A 124 -8.20 -23.97 5.57
C LEU A 124 -7.51 -24.81 6.63
N GLY A 125 -6.24 -25.20 6.50
CA GLY A 125 -5.52 -25.97 7.52
C GLY A 125 -5.38 -25.18 8.83
N THR A 126 -5.08 -23.88 8.74
CA THR A 126 -4.95 -22.99 9.90
C THR A 126 -6.31 -22.65 10.52
N ILE A 127 -7.38 -22.54 9.72
CA ILE A 127 -8.74 -22.18 10.18
C ILE A 127 -9.58 -23.42 10.59
N LYS A 128 -9.45 -24.59 9.93
CA LYS A 128 -10.25 -25.81 10.17
C LYS A 128 -10.02 -26.43 11.54
N ASN A 129 -8.84 -26.27 12.14
CA ASN A 129 -8.58 -26.78 13.49
C ASN A 129 -9.50 -26.14 14.55
N TYR A 130 -10.19 -25.04 14.21
CA TYR A 130 -11.04 -24.28 15.13
C TYR A 130 -12.46 -24.04 14.61
N ALA A 131 -12.77 -24.50 13.39
CA ALA A 131 -14.11 -24.42 12.79
C ALA A 131 -15.22 -25.00 13.70
N PRO A 132 -15.01 -26.12 14.44
CA PRO A 132 -16.03 -26.64 15.35
C PRO A 132 -16.36 -25.68 16.49
N GLN A 133 -15.35 -25.05 17.12
CA GLN A 133 -15.55 -24.12 18.26
C GLN A 133 -16.20 -22.79 17.85
N LEU A 134 -15.88 -22.31 16.64
CA LEU A 134 -16.48 -21.09 16.09
C LEU A 134 -17.96 -21.33 15.75
N ILE A 135 -18.26 -22.45 15.09
CA ILE A 135 -19.63 -22.88 14.76
C ILE A 135 -20.43 -23.09 16.06
N GLU A 136 -19.84 -23.70 17.08
CA GLU A 136 -20.50 -23.97 18.37
C GLU A 136 -20.79 -22.69 19.17
N SER A 137 -19.85 -21.73 19.20
CA SER A 137 -20.04 -20.42 19.85
C SER A 137 -21.12 -19.58 19.16
N ILE A 138 -21.14 -19.62 17.81
CA ILE A 138 -22.14 -18.95 16.98
C ILE A 138 -23.53 -19.58 17.18
N ASN A 139 -23.61 -20.91 17.19
CA ASN A 139 -24.85 -21.64 17.42
C ASN A 139 -25.36 -21.45 18.87
N HIS A 140 -24.46 -21.30 19.85
CA HIS A 140 -24.81 -21.01 21.24
C HIS A 140 -25.43 -19.61 21.39
N ALA A 141 -24.88 -18.59 20.72
CA ALA A 141 -25.48 -17.25 20.67
C ALA A 141 -26.89 -17.27 20.05
N PHE A 142 -27.11 -18.11 19.03
CA PHE A 142 -28.44 -18.32 18.44
C PHE A 142 -29.42 -19.04 19.37
N LYS A 143 -28.95 -20.01 20.17
CA LYS A 143 -29.76 -20.65 21.23
C LYS A 143 -30.20 -19.62 22.27
N GLN A 144 -29.30 -18.70 22.65
CA GLN A 144 -29.62 -17.60 23.57
C GLN A 144 -30.65 -16.61 22.99
N ILE A 145 -30.53 -16.27 21.70
CA ILE A 145 -31.50 -15.45 20.96
C ILE A 145 -32.86 -16.16 20.80
N ALA A 146 -32.86 -17.49 20.61
CA ALA A 146 -34.08 -18.29 20.55
C ALA A 146 -34.78 -18.38 21.92
N THR A 147 -34.04 -18.44 23.03
CA THR A 147 -34.62 -18.34 24.39
C THR A 147 -35.19 -16.97 24.72
N LEU A 148 -34.68 -15.89 24.10
CA LEU A 148 -35.23 -14.54 24.26
C LEU A 148 -36.62 -14.36 23.59
N LYS A 149 -37.05 -15.28 22.72
CA LYS A 149 -38.44 -15.33 22.22
C LYS A 149 -39.46 -15.84 23.23
N ALA A 150 -39.04 -16.48 24.33
CA ALA A 150 -39.96 -17.11 25.29
C ALA A 150 -40.29 -16.26 26.52
N GLY A 151 -39.68 -15.09 26.69
CA GLY A 151 -39.85 -14.26 27.88
C GLY A 151 -40.19 -12.82 27.55
N HIS A 152 -41.47 -12.52 27.33
CA HIS A 152 -42.00 -11.15 27.39
C HIS A 152 -43.14 -11.10 28.39
N LYS A 153 -42.90 -10.44 29.54
CA LYS A 153 -43.92 -9.66 30.26
C LYS A 153 -43.28 -8.58 31.15
N VAL A 154 -43.49 -7.34 30.70
CA VAL A 154 -43.80 -6.08 31.43
C VAL A 154 -42.67 -5.31 32.18
N ALA A 155 -42.57 -4.02 31.82
CA ALA A 155 -41.70 -2.90 32.26
C ALA A 155 -42.25 -2.19 33.55
N PRO A 156 -41.84 -0.96 34.01
CA PRO A 156 -40.86 0.02 33.51
C PRO A 156 -39.99 0.81 34.57
N SER A 157 -39.19 1.73 34.01
CA SER A 157 -38.27 2.83 34.45
C SER A 157 -38.52 3.75 35.67
N ALA A 158 -37.43 4.38 36.18
CA ALA A 158 -37.23 5.82 36.50
C ALA A 158 -35.90 6.04 37.30
N GLU A 159 -34.87 6.75 36.82
CA GLU A 159 -34.55 8.21 36.87
C GLU A 159 -33.61 8.69 38.01
N GLN A 160 -32.79 9.70 37.70
CA GLN A 160 -31.55 10.13 38.35
C GLN A 160 -31.66 11.28 39.38
N THR A 161 -30.59 11.36 40.19
CA THR A 161 -30.12 12.23 41.31
C THR A 161 -29.93 13.74 41.11
N ARG A 162 -29.93 14.53 42.23
CA ARG A 162 -29.06 15.73 42.46
C ARG A 162 -29.00 16.30 43.92
N SER A 163 -27.81 16.85 44.28
CA SER A 163 -27.49 18.07 45.10
C SER A 163 -26.76 17.96 46.48
N ALA A 164 -26.03 19.03 46.86
CA ALA A 164 -24.90 19.14 47.82
C ALA A 164 -24.89 20.44 48.71
N GLU A 165 -23.96 20.51 49.70
CA GLU A 165 -23.27 21.69 50.38
C GLU A 165 -23.53 22.10 51.88
N SER A 166 -22.49 22.72 52.51
CA SER A 166 -22.10 22.91 53.96
C SER A 166 -21.96 24.39 54.47
N PRO A 167 -21.69 24.74 55.78
CA PRO A 167 -20.37 25.35 56.25
C PRO A 167 -20.01 25.34 57.81
N HIS A 168 -18.80 25.82 58.27
CA HIS A 168 -18.50 26.66 59.52
C HIS A 168 -17.00 26.78 60.03
N SER A 169 -16.62 27.90 60.72
CA SER A 169 -15.34 28.20 61.47
C SER A 169 -15.43 29.36 62.54
N ASN A 170 -14.58 29.43 63.61
CA ASN A 170 -14.60 30.39 64.79
C ASN A 170 -13.19 30.84 65.37
N ILE A 171 -13.03 32.03 66.05
CA ILE A 171 -11.83 32.57 66.84
C ILE A 171 -12.20 33.57 68.02
N TYR A 172 -11.36 33.78 69.08
CA TYR A 172 -11.54 34.55 70.39
C TYR A 172 -10.60 35.82 70.66
N PHE A 173 -10.84 36.65 71.74
CA PHE A 173 -10.25 37.99 72.15
C PHE A 173 -9.64 38.14 73.60
N LEU A 174 -8.87 39.23 73.94
CA LEU A 174 -8.54 39.79 75.31
C LEU A 174 -7.97 41.28 75.35
N LYS A 175 -8.05 42.03 76.49
CA LYS A 175 -7.94 43.53 76.70
C LYS A 175 -7.11 43.98 77.97
N VAL A 176 -6.53 45.22 78.06
CA VAL A 176 -5.87 45.85 79.27
C VAL A 176 -5.94 47.42 79.31
N GLU A 177 -5.89 48.09 80.50
CA GLU A 177 -5.89 49.57 80.80
C GLU A 177 -4.70 50.07 81.70
N SER A 178 -4.45 51.41 81.82
CA SER A 178 -3.36 52.08 82.62
C SER A 178 -3.72 53.45 83.28
N SER A 179 -2.94 53.91 84.29
CA SER A 179 -3.13 55.13 85.15
C SER A 179 -1.95 56.16 85.16
N ALA A 180 -2.16 57.42 85.61
CA ALA A 180 -1.24 58.60 85.54
C ALA A 180 -0.93 59.34 86.88
N ALA A 181 0.02 60.32 86.90
CA ALA A 181 0.43 61.22 88.02
C ALA A 181 0.94 62.64 87.54
N PRO A 182 1.09 63.70 88.42
CA PRO A 182 0.83 65.15 88.11
C PRO A 182 2.00 66.21 88.21
N GLU A 183 1.73 67.49 87.84
CA GLU A 183 2.59 68.72 87.77
C GLU A 183 2.21 69.87 88.77
N ARG A 184 3.14 70.82 89.08
CA ARG A 184 2.88 72.30 89.34
C ARG A 184 4.13 73.18 89.65
N LYS A 185 4.28 74.36 88.98
CA LYS A 185 4.63 75.73 89.49
C LYS A 185 5.21 76.68 88.39
N ASN A 186 4.54 77.80 88.04
CA ASN A 186 5.11 79.12 87.63
C ASN A 186 4.03 80.09 87.10
N ASN A 187 3.61 81.10 87.89
CA ASN A 187 2.52 82.04 87.53
C ASN A 187 2.86 83.54 87.72
N VAL A 188 4.14 83.95 87.77
CA VAL A 188 4.55 85.33 88.17
C VAL A 188 4.73 86.32 86.99
N LEU A 189 4.82 85.83 85.74
CA LEU A 189 5.08 86.68 84.56
C LEU A 189 3.82 87.30 83.92
N LEU A 190 2.64 86.71 84.16
CA LEU A 190 1.40 87.07 83.45
C LEU A 190 0.71 88.33 83.98
N GLU A 191 0.93 88.71 85.24
CA GLU A 191 0.24 89.87 85.84
C GLU A 191 0.84 91.24 85.42
N LYS A 192 2.06 91.28 84.88
CA LYS A 192 2.81 92.55 84.71
C LYS A 192 2.81 93.12 83.28
N TYR A 193 2.51 92.32 82.25
CA TYR A 193 2.56 92.74 80.83
C TYR A 193 1.44 92.11 79.97
N PRO A 194 0.19 92.59 80.04
CA PRO A 194 -0.93 92.00 79.29
C PRO A 194 -0.75 92.02 77.75
N HIS A 195 -0.02 93.01 77.23
CA HIS A 195 0.24 93.18 75.80
C HIS A 195 1.23 92.16 75.20
N LEU A 196 2.13 91.61 76.02
CA LEU A 196 3.14 90.65 75.56
C LEU A 196 2.50 89.32 75.12
N PHE A 197 1.49 88.86 75.86
CA PHE A 197 0.73 87.66 75.50
C PHE A 197 0.03 87.84 74.15
N TYR A 198 -0.58 89.01 73.91
CA TYR A 198 -1.28 89.30 72.65
C TYR A 198 -0.33 89.32 71.44
N GLU A 199 0.88 89.87 71.59
CA GLU A 199 1.93 89.87 70.58
C GLU A 199 2.44 88.45 70.27
N ILE A 200 2.75 87.64 71.29
CA ILE A 200 3.22 86.26 71.12
C ILE A 200 2.15 85.41 70.45
N PHE A 201 0.91 85.53 70.91
CA PHE A 201 -0.24 84.81 70.37
C PHE A 201 -0.42 85.09 68.87
N ASN A 202 -0.37 86.36 68.46
CA ASN A 202 -0.59 86.76 67.07
C ASN A 202 0.62 86.64 66.15
N LYS A 203 1.85 86.55 66.67
CA LYS A 203 3.07 86.32 65.88
C LYS A 203 3.44 84.84 65.75
N ALA A 204 2.72 83.92 66.39
CA ALA A 204 2.96 82.49 66.22
C ALA A 204 2.68 82.03 64.77
N ASN A 205 3.58 81.21 64.21
CA ASN A 205 3.45 80.66 62.85
C ASN A 205 2.34 79.61 62.75
N ASP A 206 2.10 78.87 63.85
CA ASP A 206 1.04 77.87 63.90
C ASP A 206 -0.30 78.56 64.21
N ALA A 207 -1.39 78.01 63.68
CA ALA A 207 -2.74 78.47 63.93
C ALA A 207 -3.17 78.10 65.36
N ILE A 208 -3.39 79.11 66.20
CA ILE A 208 -3.78 78.92 67.60
C ILE A 208 -5.24 79.35 67.79
N PHE A 209 -6.03 78.47 68.39
CA PHE A 209 -7.43 78.68 68.71
C PHE A 209 -7.68 78.44 70.20
N LEU A 210 -8.57 79.22 70.79
CA LEU A 210 -9.10 79.01 72.12
C LEU A 210 -10.61 78.77 72.01
N TRP A 211 -11.06 77.55 72.27
CA TRP A 211 -12.46 77.16 72.16
C TRP A 211 -13.10 77.04 73.55
N LYS A 212 -14.35 77.49 73.68
CA LYS A 212 -15.14 77.25 74.88
C LYS A 212 -15.62 75.80 74.89
N LEU A 213 -15.75 75.20 76.08
CA LEU A 213 -16.50 73.97 76.28
C LEU A 213 -17.78 74.28 77.08
N ASN A 214 -18.95 73.91 76.59
CA ASN A 214 -20.20 74.18 77.29
C ASN A 214 -20.29 73.39 78.61
N SER A 215 -21.21 73.76 79.50
CA SER A 215 -21.39 73.13 80.82
C SER A 215 -21.80 71.66 80.74
N ASP A 216 -22.44 71.25 79.65
CA ASP A 216 -22.78 69.87 79.30
C ASP A 216 -21.62 69.11 78.61
N LEU A 217 -20.42 69.70 78.60
CA LEU A 217 -19.22 69.20 77.93
C LEU A 217 -19.34 69.08 76.40
N THR A 218 -20.29 69.80 75.78
CA THR A 218 -20.39 69.90 74.32
C THR A 218 -19.47 70.98 73.73
N PRO A 219 -19.09 70.90 72.44
CA PRO A 219 -18.30 71.93 71.77
C PRO A 219 -18.94 73.30 71.87
N GLY A 220 -18.24 74.25 72.49
CA GLY A 220 -18.63 75.65 72.54
C GLY A 220 -17.99 76.48 71.43
N ARG A 221 -18.33 77.76 71.40
CA ARG A 221 -17.83 78.71 70.40
C ARG A 221 -16.36 79.07 70.60
N CYS A 222 -15.69 79.51 69.55
CA CYS A 222 -14.36 80.09 69.65
C CYS A 222 -14.41 81.34 70.55
N ILE A 223 -13.48 81.42 71.49
CA ILE A 223 -13.27 82.58 72.35
C ILE A 223 -12.29 83.52 71.64
N GLU A 224 -11.16 82.98 71.20
CA GLU A 224 -10.07 83.75 70.61
C GLU A 224 -9.29 82.92 69.58
N ALA A 225 -8.80 83.55 68.53
CA ALA A 225 -7.97 82.90 67.52
C ALA A 225 -6.89 83.86 67.02
N ASN A 226 -5.69 83.34 66.76
CA ASN A 226 -4.59 84.19 66.31
C ASN A 226 -4.66 84.50 64.82
N ARG A 227 -3.76 85.37 64.35
CA ARG A 227 -3.62 85.70 62.93
C ARG A 227 -3.44 84.47 62.04
N ALA A 228 -2.55 83.55 62.40
CA ALA A 228 -2.29 82.34 61.60
C ALA A 228 -3.52 81.41 61.50
N ALA A 229 -4.37 81.37 62.53
CA ALA A 229 -5.64 80.65 62.52
C ALA A 229 -6.66 81.25 61.53
N CYS A 230 -6.73 82.58 61.44
CA CYS A 230 -7.54 83.25 60.44
C CYS A 230 -7.00 82.99 59.03
N GLU A 231 -5.68 83.03 58.83
CA GLU A 231 -5.02 82.77 57.54
C GLU A 231 -5.20 81.30 57.09
N LEU A 232 -5.01 80.33 57.99
CA LEU A 232 -5.16 78.89 57.71
C LEU A 232 -6.59 78.55 57.30
N THR A 233 -7.59 79.10 58.00
CA THR A 233 -9.00 78.72 57.80
C THR A 233 -9.73 79.60 56.80
N GLY A 234 -9.24 80.83 56.56
CA GLY A 234 -9.88 81.84 55.73
C GLY A 234 -11.07 82.55 56.39
N TYR A 235 -11.39 82.25 57.65
CA TYR A 235 -12.43 82.94 58.42
C TYR A 235 -11.83 84.11 59.21
N SER A 236 -12.58 85.22 59.29
CA SER A 236 -12.22 86.32 60.19
C SER A 236 -12.42 85.93 61.65
N LEU A 237 -11.74 86.62 62.58
CA LEU A 237 -11.90 86.36 64.02
C LEU A 237 -13.37 86.50 64.48
N SER A 238 -14.10 87.48 63.96
CA SER A 238 -15.53 87.66 64.24
C SER A 238 -16.37 86.48 63.78
N GLU A 239 -16.04 85.88 62.64
CA GLU A 239 -16.72 84.68 62.14
C GLU A 239 -16.34 83.45 62.97
N LEU A 240 -15.05 83.27 63.28
CA LEU A 240 -14.57 82.17 64.13
C LEU A 240 -15.23 82.19 65.52
N ARG A 241 -15.43 83.37 66.13
CA ARG A 241 -16.15 83.53 67.41
C ARG A 241 -17.62 83.07 67.39
N MET A 242 -18.20 82.90 66.21
CA MET A 242 -19.54 82.35 66.02
C MET A 242 -19.53 80.85 65.71
N MET A 243 -18.36 80.25 65.47
CA MET A 243 -18.17 78.87 65.06
C MET A 243 -17.67 77.98 66.21
N THR A 244 -17.81 76.68 66.04
CA THR A 244 -17.17 75.62 66.84
C THR A 244 -16.04 74.99 66.04
N PHE A 245 -15.12 74.27 66.70
CA PHE A 245 -14.04 73.58 65.98
C PHE A 245 -14.56 72.48 65.04
N LEU A 246 -15.78 71.97 65.24
CA LEU A 246 -16.41 70.99 64.33
C LEU A 246 -16.82 71.61 62.99
N ASP A 247 -17.08 72.92 62.97
CA ASP A 247 -17.42 73.63 61.73
C ASP A 247 -16.22 73.69 60.78
N LEU A 248 -15.00 73.62 61.33
CA LEU A 248 -13.75 73.50 60.57
C LEU A 248 -13.46 72.06 60.10
N LYS A 249 -14.37 71.10 60.31
CA LYS A 249 -14.17 69.69 59.94
C LYS A 249 -15.11 69.24 58.82
N PRO A 250 -14.62 68.44 57.85
CA PRO A 250 -15.49 67.73 56.90
C PRO A 250 -16.54 66.90 57.64
N LYS A 251 -17.76 66.81 57.09
CA LYS A 251 -18.90 66.15 57.77
C LYS A 251 -18.58 64.72 58.24
N LEU A 252 -17.84 63.96 57.44
CA LEU A 252 -17.44 62.59 57.75
C LEU A 252 -16.45 62.48 58.92
N GLU A 253 -15.66 63.52 59.20
CA GLU A 253 -14.71 63.49 60.31
C GLU A 253 -15.30 63.96 61.64
N ARG A 254 -16.46 64.66 61.62
CA ARG A 254 -17.03 65.28 62.83
C ARG A 254 -17.31 64.28 63.95
N GLU A 255 -17.82 63.11 63.62
CA GLU A 255 -18.13 62.05 64.60
C GLU A 255 -16.84 61.52 65.25
N ARG A 256 -15.81 61.23 64.45
CA ARG A 256 -14.49 60.83 64.95
C ARG A 256 -13.86 61.91 65.85
N ILE A 257 -14.01 63.18 65.51
CA ILE A 257 -13.46 64.28 66.31
C ILE A 257 -14.24 64.45 67.63
N LEU A 258 -15.55 64.22 67.65
CA LEU A 258 -16.35 64.19 68.88
C LEU A 258 -15.90 63.08 69.84
N ASP A 259 -15.63 61.88 69.34
CA ASP A 259 -15.07 60.78 70.16
C ASP A 259 -13.69 61.14 70.74
N LEU A 260 -12.83 61.75 69.92
CA LEU A 260 -11.52 62.20 70.37
C LEU A 260 -11.63 63.38 71.35
N MET A 261 -12.70 64.19 71.29
CA MET A 261 -12.95 65.23 72.28
C MET A 261 -13.20 64.64 73.67
N GLN A 262 -13.89 63.49 73.78
CA GLN A 262 -14.03 62.79 75.07
C GLN A 262 -12.67 62.36 75.62
N GLN A 263 -11.73 61.96 74.74
CA GLN A 263 -10.35 61.66 75.13
C GLN A 263 -9.60 62.91 75.60
N LEU A 264 -9.78 64.05 74.93
CA LEU A 264 -9.21 65.34 75.35
C LEU A 264 -9.77 65.77 76.72
N ILE A 265 -11.08 65.61 76.95
CA ILE A 265 -11.75 65.92 78.22
C ILE A 265 -11.21 65.03 79.36
N SER A 266 -11.01 63.74 79.10
CA SER A 266 -10.55 62.80 80.13
C SER A 266 -9.04 62.90 80.40
N ARG A 267 -8.21 63.09 79.37
CA ARG A 267 -6.74 63.08 79.47
C ARG A 267 -6.09 64.45 79.57
N GLY A 268 -6.84 65.53 79.31
CA GLY A 268 -6.35 66.91 79.36
C GLY A 268 -5.55 67.37 78.12
N ARG A 269 -5.14 66.46 77.23
CA ARG A 269 -4.38 66.74 76.00
C ARG A 269 -4.70 65.75 74.87
N LEU A 270 -4.49 66.16 73.62
CA LEU A 270 -4.72 65.36 72.41
C LEU A 270 -3.80 65.84 71.27
N SER A 271 -3.23 64.92 70.51
CA SER A 271 -2.45 65.21 69.29
C SER A 271 -2.96 64.31 68.16
N LEU A 272 -3.23 64.86 66.99
CA LEU A 272 -3.75 64.11 65.84
C LEU A 272 -3.47 64.80 64.49
N GLU A 273 -3.30 64.00 63.43
CA GLU A 273 -3.34 64.46 62.04
C GLU A 273 -4.75 64.25 61.45
N THR A 274 -5.27 65.24 60.72
CA THR A 274 -6.67 65.33 60.26
C THR A 274 -6.78 66.34 59.13
N VAL A 275 -7.97 66.52 58.59
CA VAL A 275 -8.26 67.55 57.60
C VAL A 275 -9.08 68.67 58.23
N ASN A 276 -8.71 69.92 57.95
CA ASN A 276 -9.54 71.09 58.18
C ASN A 276 -10.19 71.54 56.88
N LEU A 277 -11.42 72.02 56.97
CA LEU A 277 -12.15 72.64 55.88
C LEU A 277 -12.08 74.17 56.02
N THR A 278 -11.53 74.84 55.01
CA THR A 278 -11.44 76.30 54.95
C THR A 278 -12.78 76.93 54.52
N LYS A 279 -12.89 78.25 54.63
CA LYS A 279 -14.08 79.03 54.24
C LYS A 279 -14.49 78.85 52.77
N ASP A 280 -13.51 78.70 51.89
CA ASP A 280 -13.70 78.44 50.46
C ASP A 280 -13.89 76.94 50.14
N GLY A 281 -14.01 76.08 51.16
CA GLY A 281 -14.28 74.66 51.01
C GLY A 281 -13.07 73.80 50.63
N ARG A 282 -11.84 74.33 50.71
CA ARG A 282 -10.63 73.54 50.50
C ARG A 282 -10.33 72.68 51.73
N GLU A 283 -9.90 71.47 51.46
CA GLU A 283 -9.39 70.54 52.46
C GLU A 283 -7.89 70.78 52.66
N VAL A 284 -7.49 71.10 53.89
CA VAL A 284 -6.10 71.31 54.28
C VAL A 284 -5.72 70.23 55.28
N PHE A 285 -4.66 69.47 55.00
CA PHE A 285 -4.15 68.48 55.94
C PHE A 285 -3.44 69.19 57.08
N VAL A 286 -3.87 68.93 58.31
CA VAL A 286 -3.35 69.59 59.50
C VAL A 286 -2.98 68.60 60.60
N GLU A 287 -1.94 68.94 61.34
CA GLU A 287 -1.58 68.36 62.62
C GLU A 287 -2.13 69.27 63.73
N ILE A 288 -2.97 68.73 64.63
CA ILE A 288 -3.60 69.46 65.73
C ILE A 288 -3.10 68.94 67.06
N ASN A 289 -2.58 69.85 67.89
CA ASN A 289 -2.21 69.63 69.29
C ASN A 289 -3.14 70.45 70.18
N ALA A 290 -4.03 69.78 70.93
CA ALA A 290 -5.04 70.40 71.77
C ALA A 290 -4.84 70.09 73.26
N HIS A 291 -5.09 71.07 74.12
CA HIS A 291 -5.03 71.01 75.58
C HIS A 291 -6.25 71.67 76.20
N THR A 292 -6.77 71.15 77.32
CA THR A 292 -7.92 71.75 78.02
C THR A 292 -7.57 72.18 79.45
N PHE A 293 -8.06 73.36 79.86
CA PHE A 293 -7.86 73.96 81.19
C PHE A 293 -9.06 74.86 81.57
N TYR A 294 -9.04 75.45 82.77
CA TYR A 294 -10.11 76.32 83.29
C TYR A 294 -9.67 77.79 83.36
N ILE A 295 -10.56 78.71 83.01
CA ILE A 295 -10.44 80.17 83.20
C ILE A 295 -11.72 80.62 83.92
N GLU A 296 -11.63 81.20 85.12
CA GLU A 296 -12.79 81.70 85.89
C GLU A 296 -13.99 80.73 85.89
N ASP A 297 -13.73 79.47 86.28
CA ASP A 297 -14.67 78.33 86.29
C ASP A 297 -15.21 77.86 84.92
N GLN A 298 -14.79 78.49 83.83
CA GLN A 298 -15.12 78.09 82.46
C GLN A 298 -14.03 77.18 81.86
N ARG A 299 -14.41 75.97 81.43
CA ARG A 299 -13.50 75.05 80.74
C ARG A 299 -13.27 75.48 79.30
N VAL A 300 -12.01 75.52 78.87
CA VAL A 300 -11.57 75.94 77.54
C VAL A 300 -10.61 74.91 76.92
N ILE A 301 -10.50 74.94 75.59
CA ILE A 301 -9.58 74.11 74.79
C ILE A 301 -8.64 75.06 74.02
N LEU A 302 -7.35 74.99 74.29
CA LEU A 302 -6.31 75.59 73.45
C LEU A 302 -5.88 74.59 72.39
N SER A 303 -5.98 74.94 71.12
CA SER A 303 -5.62 74.10 69.99
C SER A 303 -4.58 74.79 69.12
N VAL A 304 -3.42 74.17 68.94
CA VAL A 304 -2.36 74.58 68.01
C VAL A 304 -2.43 73.69 66.78
N THR A 305 -2.57 74.29 65.60
CA THR A 305 -2.84 73.60 64.35
C THR A 305 -1.79 73.99 63.31
N ARG A 306 -1.15 72.99 62.68
CA ARG A 306 -0.09 73.17 61.68
C ARG A 306 -0.48 72.51 60.36
N ASP A 307 -0.26 73.18 59.22
CA ASP A 307 -0.48 72.61 57.87
C ASP A 307 0.64 71.64 57.48
N ILE A 308 0.28 70.43 57.02
CA ILE A 308 1.20 69.36 56.59
C ILE A 308 0.99 68.92 55.14
N SER A 309 0.23 69.67 54.33
CA SER A 309 -0.22 69.26 52.99
C SER A 309 0.93 68.95 52.00
N GLN A 310 2.02 69.74 52.02
CA GLN A 310 3.18 69.50 51.13
C GLN A 310 3.88 68.17 51.41
N LYS A 311 3.94 67.74 52.67
CA LYS A 311 4.62 66.49 53.06
C LYS A 311 3.93 65.27 52.46
N LYS A 312 2.60 65.26 52.41
CA LYS A 312 1.81 64.12 51.88
C LYS A 312 1.95 63.94 50.37
N HIS A 313 2.08 65.03 49.60
CA HIS A 313 2.15 64.92 48.14
C HIS A 313 3.45 64.25 47.65
N PHE A 314 4.60 64.55 48.27
CA PHE A 314 5.88 63.94 47.90
C PHE A 314 5.96 62.43 48.20
N GLU A 315 5.33 61.97 49.28
CA GLU A 315 5.28 60.54 49.63
C GLU A 315 4.56 59.71 48.54
N GLU A 316 3.50 60.26 47.93
CA GLU A 316 2.73 59.57 46.89
C GLU A 316 3.47 59.45 45.54
N GLU A 317 4.21 60.48 45.13
CA GLU A 317 4.93 60.48 43.85
C GLU A 317 6.06 59.43 43.83
N ILE A 318 6.80 59.31 44.93
CA ILE A 318 7.88 58.32 45.07
C ILE A 318 7.31 56.89 44.99
N LEU A 319 6.15 56.65 45.59
CA LEU A 319 5.50 55.35 45.56
C LEU A 319 5.04 54.96 44.14
N LYS A 320 4.41 55.90 43.41
CA LYS A 320 3.94 55.67 42.03
C LYS A 320 5.08 55.37 41.06
N SER A 321 6.20 56.08 41.17
CA SER A 321 7.37 55.86 40.31
C SER A 321 8.01 54.48 40.52
N ASN A 322 8.18 54.06 41.78
CA ASN A 322 8.76 52.75 42.12
C ASN A 322 7.90 51.56 41.66
N ILE A 323 6.57 51.66 41.79
CA ILE A 323 5.65 50.62 41.31
C ILE A 323 5.74 50.47 39.79
N LYS A 324 5.77 51.59 39.06
CA LYS A 324 5.86 51.60 37.60
C LYS A 324 7.14 50.94 37.08
N TYR A 325 8.30 51.25 37.68
CA TYR A 325 9.58 50.65 37.30
C TYR A 325 9.59 49.14 37.49
N ARG A 326 9.17 48.65 38.68
CA ARG A 326 9.13 47.21 38.98
C ARG A 326 8.21 46.46 38.02
N ALA A 327 7.05 47.03 37.69
CA ALA A 327 6.10 46.39 36.77
C ALA A 327 6.69 46.22 35.35
N LEU A 328 7.42 47.21 34.84
CA LEU A 328 8.04 47.13 33.51
C LEU A 328 9.22 46.15 33.47
N PHE A 329 10.04 46.12 34.53
CA PHE A 329 11.18 45.22 34.63
C PHE A 329 10.74 43.75 34.74
N GLU A 330 9.80 43.45 35.65
CA GLU A 330 9.36 42.08 35.93
C GLU A 330 8.55 41.46 34.78
N ASN A 331 7.74 42.25 34.06
CA ASN A 331 6.87 41.78 32.99
C ASN A 331 7.50 41.84 31.58
N ALA A 332 8.79 42.16 31.46
CA ALA A 332 9.45 42.19 30.16
C ALA A 332 9.51 40.78 29.53
N SER A 333 9.18 40.66 28.23
CA SER A 333 9.14 39.38 27.51
C SER A 333 10.51 38.72 27.31
N ASP A 334 11.59 39.51 27.36
CA ASP A 334 12.96 39.01 27.32
C ASP A 334 13.53 38.87 28.73
N ALA A 335 14.47 37.95 28.90
CA ALA A 335 15.17 37.77 30.18
C ALA A 335 16.18 38.91 30.36
N ILE A 336 16.05 39.67 31.46
CA ILE A 336 16.90 40.83 31.77
C ILE A 336 17.74 40.52 33.01
N PHE A 337 19.04 40.73 32.90
CA PHE A 337 19.99 40.73 34.02
C PHE A 337 20.62 42.11 34.17
N LEU A 338 20.82 42.54 35.40
CA LEU A 338 21.60 43.72 35.73
C LEU A 338 22.90 43.27 36.39
N LEU A 339 24.02 43.72 35.87
CA LEU A 339 25.36 43.36 36.33
C LEU A 339 26.07 44.56 36.94
N ASP A 340 26.77 44.32 38.05
CA ASP A 340 27.85 45.18 38.51
C ASP A 340 29.17 44.48 38.17
N ARG A 341 29.97 45.11 37.30
CA ARG A 341 31.18 44.53 36.67
C ARG A 341 30.85 43.22 35.95
N THR A 342 31.01 42.10 36.64
CA THR A 342 30.80 40.74 36.13
C THR A 342 29.71 39.98 36.89
N LYS A 343 29.23 40.52 38.02
CA LYS A 343 28.32 39.84 38.93
C LYS A 343 26.89 40.29 38.73
N ILE A 344 25.95 39.35 38.82
CA ILE A 344 24.52 39.63 38.71
C ILE A 344 24.06 40.28 40.01
N ILE A 345 23.50 41.49 39.93
CA ILE A 345 22.92 42.18 41.08
C ILE A 345 21.39 42.10 41.08
N ASP A 346 20.77 41.99 39.91
CA ASP A 346 19.32 41.83 39.78
C ASP A 346 18.93 41.12 38.48
N CYS A 347 17.73 40.54 38.44
CA CYS A 347 17.14 39.93 37.25
C CYS A 347 15.61 39.89 37.36
N ASN A 348 14.94 39.86 36.20
CA ASN A 348 13.47 39.82 36.12
C ASN A 348 12.92 38.39 36.15
N GLN A 349 11.60 38.26 36.31
CA GLN A 349 10.91 36.97 36.34
C GLN A 349 11.16 36.11 35.09
N THR A 350 11.25 36.72 33.91
CA THR A 350 11.55 35.99 32.66
C THR A 350 12.93 35.33 32.69
N ALA A 351 13.94 35.97 33.27
CA ALA A 351 15.26 35.38 33.47
C ALA A 351 15.24 34.18 34.42
N LEU A 352 14.45 34.25 35.50
CA LEU A 352 14.25 33.12 36.42
C LEU A 352 13.57 31.94 35.73
N ASN A 353 12.55 32.21 34.91
CA ASN A 353 11.82 31.20 34.16
C ASN A 353 12.70 30.53 33.09
N LEU A 354 13.52 31.31 32.38
CA LEU A 354 14.44 30.81 31.36
C LEU A 354 15.45 29.82 31.96
N LEU A 355 16.06 30.17 33.10
CA LEU A 355 17.07 29.32 33.75
C LEU A 355 16.48 28.28 34.72
N LYS A 356 15.20 28.41 35.08
CA LYS A 356 14.49 27.61 36.10
C LYS A 356 15.19 27.56 37.45
N VAL A 357 15.64 28.72 37.92
CA VAL A 357 16.35 28.88 39.20
C VAL A 357 15.76 30.02 39.99
N GLU A 358 15.83 29.92 41.32
CA GLU A 358 15.42 30.99 42.22
C GLU A 358 16.41 32.16 42.21
N LYS A 359 15.90 33.38 42.38
CA LYS A 359 16.68 34.64 42.37
C LYS A 359 17.88 34.62 43.31
N LYS A 360 17.72 34.06 44.52
CA LYS A 360 18.81 33.92 45.52
C LYS A 360 20.02 33.13 45.03
N ASN A 361 19.81 32.24 44.04
CA ASN A 361 20.86 31.40 43.48
C ASN A 361 21.55 32.04 42.25
N LEU A 362 21.09 33.21 41.80
CA LEU A 362 21.64 33.95 40.67
C LEU A 362 22.33 35.24 41.11
N VAL A 363 21.71 35.99 42.03
CA VAL A 363 22.29 37.23 42.56
C VAL A 363 23.61 36.93 43.26
N GLY A 364 24.65 37.70 42.94
CA GLY A 364 26.02 37.55 43.44
C GLY A 364 26.94 36.65 42.59
N LYS A 365 26.39 35.82 41.69
CA LYS A 365 27.20 34.96 40.80
C LYS A 365 27.74 35.73 39.60
N ALA A 366 28.85 35.25 39.03
CA ALA A 366 29.37 35.83 37.81
C ALA A 366 28.51 35.40 36.62
N PHE A 367 28.26 36.33 35.69
CA PHE A 367 27.45 36.04 34.49
C PHE A 367 28.05 34.92 33.61
N VAL A 368 29.38 34.74 33.66
CA VAL A 368 30.08 33.65 32.95
C VAL A 368 29.80 32.25 33.52
N ASP A 369 29.35 32.17 34.78
CA ASP A 369 29.03 30.89 35.42
C ASP A 369 27.73 30.31 34.86
N ILE A 370 26.80 31.18 34.47
CA ILE A 370 25.53 30.79 33.86
C ILE A 370 25.62 30.65 32.34
N CYS A 371 26.49 31.42 31.69
CA CYS A 371 26.71 31.36 30.24
C CYS A 371 27.72 30.26 29.87
N HIS A 372 27.26 29.17 29.27
CA HIS A 372 28.10 27.98 29.05
C HIS A 372 28.93 28.05 27.76
N LYS A 373 28.39 28.67 26.70
CA LYS A 373 29.11 28.89 25.43
C LYS A 373 28.83 30.27 24.89
N ILE A 374 29.88 30.99 24.48
CA ILE A 374 29.81 32.30 23.83
C ILE A 374 30.38 32.14 22.42
N ARG A 375 29.66 32.60 21.38
CA ARG A 375 30.14 32.60 19.99
C ARG A 375 30.24 34.04 19.49
N THR A 376 31.47 34.52 19.33
CA THR A 376 31.79 35.82 18.71
C THR A 376 32.53 35.63 17.39
N THR A 377 32.44 36.63 16.51
CA THR A 377 33.26 36.73 15.30
C THR A 377 34.68 37.12 15.68
N GLY A 378 35.62 36.17 15.67
CA GLY A 378 37.04 36.37 16.01
C GLY A 378 37.43 35.91 17.43
N SER A 379 38.06 34.73 17.50
CA SER A 379 38.89 34.14 18.58
C SER A 379 38.41 34.09 20.05
N SER A 380 38.27 32.88 20.59
CA SER A 380 39.06 32.24 21.70
C SER A 380 38.26 31.06 22.29
N GLN A 381 38.91 29.95 22.66
CA GLN A 381 38.24 28.80 23.30
C GLN A 381 37.83 29.09 24.78
N ASN A 382 38.31 30.19 25.38
CA ASN A 382 38.06 30.52 26.78
C ASN A 382 36.93 31.55 26.94
N LYS A 383 35.77 31.10 27.46
CA LYS A 383 34.55 31.90 27.68
C LYS A 383 34.74 33.11 28.60
N GLU A 384 35.62 33.02 29.60
CA GLU A 384 35.87 34.12 30.55
C GLU A 384 36.59 35.28 29.87
N LYS A 385 37.63 34.97 29.07
CA LYS A 385 38.38 35.97 28.33
C LYS A 385 37.50 36.65 27.28
N THR A 386 36.65 35.89 26.59
CA THR A 386 35.70 36.45 25.62
C THR A 386 34.69 37.38 26.29
N LEU A 387 34.11 37.00 27.43
CA LEU A 387 33.16 37.85 28.16
C LEU A 387 33.85 39.12 28.69
N LYS A 388 35.07 39.01 29.22
CA LYS A 388 35.85 40.17 29.69
C LYS A 388 36.07 41.18 28.58
N ASN A 389 36.50 40.73 27.39
CA ASN A 389 36.68 41.61 26.23
C ASN A 389 35.36 42.28 25.80
N ILE A 390 34.24 41.56 25.83
CA ILE A 390 32.93 42.12 25.51
C ILE A 390 32.56 43.21 26.54
N LEU A 391 32.75 42.95 27.83
CA LEU A 391 32.47 43.90 28.89
C LEU A 391 33.35 45.15 28.78
N GLU A 392 34.64 45.02 28.47
CA GLU A 392 35.54 46.17 28.24
C GLU A 392 35.02 47.08 27.12
N ILE A 393 34.50 46.50 26.03
CA ILE A 393 33.90 47.24 24.93
C ILE A 393 32.60 47.95 25.38
N VAL A 394 31.79 47.30 26.21
CA VAL A 394 30.54 47.89 26.76
C VAL A 394 30.83 49.00 27.75
N TYR A 395 31.83 48.85 28.63
CA TYR A 395 32.29 49.91 29.54
C TYR A 395 32.92 51.11 28.82
N ALA A 396 33.46 50.89 27.60
CA ALA A 396 33.86 51.96 26.68
C ALA A 396 32.68 52.63 25.95
N GLY A 397 31.43 52.28 26.30
CA GLY A 397 30.21 52.91 25.78
C GLY A 397 29.67 52.30 24.48
N ARG A 398 30.19 51.15 24.02
CA ARG A 398 29.74 50.52 22.76
C ARG A 398 28.81 49.33 23.03
N LYS A 399 27.65 49.32 22.39
CA LYS A 399 26.70 48.18 22.45
C LYS A 399 27.31 46.92 21.83
N LYS A 400 27.04 45.75 22.43
CA LYS A 400 27.47 44.45 21.88
C LYS A 400 26.39 43.39 21.96
N SER A 401 26.32 42.57 20.92
CA SER A 401 25.50 41.37 20.89
C SER A 401 26.32 40.14 20.48
N PHE A 402 25.91 38.97 20.98
CA PHE A 402 26.52 37.69 20.63
C PHE A 402 25.56 36.52 20.84
N ASN A 403 25.80 35.43 20.13
CA ASN A 403 25.06 34.19 20.33
C ASN A 403 25.68 33.41 21.49
N CYS A 404 24.84 32.91 22.38
CA CYS A 404 25.26 32.13 23.53
C CYS A 404 24.37 30.91 23.77
N THR A 405 24.84 30.04 24.65
CA THR A 405 24.10 28.85 25.07
C THR A 405 24.07 28.79 26.59
N PHE A 406 22.87 28.61 27.12
CA PHE A 406 22.61 28.40 28.53
C PHE A 406 22.11 26.98 28.74
N PHE A 407 22.19 26.49 29.98
CA PHE A 407 21.50 25.29 30.40
C PHE A 407 20.58 25.66 31.55
N SER A 408 19.33 25.20 31.51
CA SER A 408 18.44 25.31 32.66
C SER A 408 18.91 24.39 33.79
N LYS A 409 18.35 24.55 34.99
CA LYS A 409 18.58 23.63 36.13
C LYS A 409 18.33 22.16 35.76
N ASP A 410 17.41 21.89 34.84
CA ASP A 410 17.06 20.54 34.36
C ASP A 410 17.99 20.04 33.23
N ARG A 411 19.11 20.74 32.99
CA ARG A 411 20.06 20.49 31.88
C ARG A 411 19.45 20.64 30.47
N GLN A 412 18.33 21.35 30.33
CA GLN A 412 17.81 21.68 29.01
C GLN A 412 18.69 22.74 28.35
N LYS A 413 19.17 22.47 27.14
CA LYS A 413 19.99 23.41 26.36
C LYS A 413 19.12 24.52 25.77
N ILE A 414 19.48 25.77 26.02
CA ILE A 414 18.79 26.96 25.52
C ILE A 414 19.76 27.72 24.61
N GLU A 415 19.37 27.93 23.35
CA GLU A 415 20.16 28.75 22.41
C GLU A 415 19.59 30.17 22.39
N ALA A 416 20.41 31.18 22.68
CA ALA A 416 19.93 32.56 22.85
C ALA A 416 20.89 33.60 22.24
N GLU A 417 20.36 34.79 21.97
CA GLU A 417 21.13 35.99 21.64
C GLU A 417 21.21 36.86 22.90
N ALA A 418 22.43 37.24 23.32
CA ALA A 418 22.66 38.17 24.41
C ALA A 418 23.02 39.56 23.87
N ARG A 419 22.38 40.61 24.40
CA ARG A 419 22.67 42.02 24.09
C ARG A 419 23.04 42.76 25.37
N LEU A 420 24.19 43.45 25.34
CA LEU A 420 24.76 44.13 26.49
C LEU A 420 24.82 45.64 26.25
N GLU A 421 24.33 46.40 27.22
CA GLU A 421 24.29 47.86 27.22
C GLU A 421 24.70 48.43 28.59
N LEU A 422 25.35 49.59 28.60
CA LEU A 422 25.79 50.27 29.81
C LEU A 422 24.67 51.18 30.34
N LEU A 423 24.35 51.06 31.63
CA LEU A 423 23.42 51.92 32.36
C LEU A 423 24.20 52.73 33.41
N ASP A 424 23.99 54.05 33.43
CA ASP A 424 24.52 54.94 34.46
C ASP A 424 23.38 55.37 35.38
N LEU A 425 23.46 54.99 36.66
CA LEU A 425 22.49 55.35 37.69
C LEU A 425 23.21 56.16 38.76
N ARG A 426 23.04 57.49 38.71
CA ARG A 426 23.60 58.45 39.68
C ARG A 426 25.13 58.32 39.86
N GLY A 427 25.86 58.08 38.76
CA GLY A 427 27.33 57.97 38.76
C GLY A 427 27.85 56.54 38.97
N GLN A 428 26.96 55.57 39.22
CA GLN A 428 27.32 54.15 39.28
C GLN A 428 26.98 53.45 37.97
N LYS A 429 27.99 52.80 37.37
CA LYS A 429 27.88 52.10 36.08
C LYS A 429 27.47 50.65 36.29
N TYR A 430 26.40 50.24 35.62
CA TYR A 430 25.90 48.87 35.55
C TYR A 430 25.83 48.40 34.10
N VAL A 431 25.83 47.09 33.88
CA VAL A 431 25.62 46.50 32.55
C VAL A 431 24.29 45.77 32.53
N GLN A 432 23.39 46.19 31.67
CA GLN A 432 22.16 45.47 31.38
C GLN A 432 22.44 44.41 30.33
N VAL A 433 22.01 43.17 30.60
CA VAL A 433 22.05 42.07 29.64
C VAL A 433 20.63 41.63 29.32
N ILE A 434 20.25 41.73 28.05
CA ILE A 434 18.97 41.24 27.53
C ILE A 434 19.23 39.94 26.78
N ILE A 435 18.53 38.87 27.16
CA ILE A 435 18.64 37.53 26.57
C ILE A 435 17.35 37.20 25.83
N LYS A 436 17.48 36.97 24.52
CA LYS A 436 16.38 36.52 23.65
C LYS A 436 16.53 35.04 23.32
N ASP A 437 15.53 34.24 23.66
CA ASP A 437 15.51 32.80 23.35
C ASP A 437 15.27 32.55 21.85
N LEU A 438 16.17 31.80 21.21
CA LEU A 438 16.13 31.43 19.80
C LEU A 438 15.81 29.94 19.58
N THR A 439 15.56 29.18 20.65
CA THR A 439 15.42 27.71 20.61
C THR A 439 14.30 27.29 19.65
N LYS A 440 13.09 27.84 19.81
CA LYS A 440 11.93 27.53 18.96
C LYS A 440 12.14 27.87 17.48
N ILE A 441 12.81 28.99 17.19
CA ILE A 441 13.08 29.44 15.82
C ILE A 441 14.05 28.46 15.14
N LYS A 442 15.14 28.08 15.82
CA LYS A 442 16.12 27.15 15.26
C LYS A 442 15.61 25.72 15.17
N GLU A 443 14.78 25.27 16.10
CA GLU A 443 14.09 23.99 16.00
C GLU A 443 13.15 23.95 14.79
N THR A 444 12.38 25.01 14.56
CA THR A 444 11.50 25.12 13.38
C THR A 444 12.30 25.10 12.08
N GLN A 445 13.41 25.85 12.01
CA GLN A 445 14.29 25.85 10.83
C GLN A 445 14.93 24.47 10.58
N ARG A 446 15.40 23.79 11.63
CA ARG A 446 15.96 22.42 11.51
C ARG A 446 14.88 21.42 11.10
N ALA A 447 13.68 21.53 11.66
CA ALA A 447 12.55 20.67 11.30
C ALA A 447 12.13 20.88 9.84
N LEU A 448 12.10 22.13 9.37
CA LEU A 448 11.83 22.45 7.96
C LEU A 448 12.91 21.89 7.04
N LEU A 449 14.18 22.09 7.36
CA LEU A 449 15.30 21.53 6.59
C LEU A 449 15.23 20.00 6.54
N LYS A 450 14.94 19.35 7.67
CA LYS A 450 14.75 17.90 7.75
C LYS A 450 13.57 17.44 6.88
N LYS A 451 12.43 18.12 6.93
CA LYS A 451 11.27 17.82 6.07
C LYS A 451 11.59 18.01 4.59
N ASN A 452 12.26 19.08 4.21
CA ASN A 452 12.66 19.33 2.82
C ASN A 452 13.62 18.25 2.30
N LEU A 453 14.61 17.85 3.11
CA LEU A 453 15.52 16.75 2.77
C LEU A 453 14.77 15.41 2.65
N GLN A 454 13.82 15.13 3.55
CA GLN A 454 12.99 13.93 3.46
C GLN A 454 12.16 13.91 2.18
N TYR A 455 11.55 15.04 1.81
CA TYR A 455 10.78 15.20 0.59
C TYR A 455 11.65 15.00 -0.66
N GLN A 456 12.82 15.67 -0.74
CA GLN A 456 13.73 15.50 -1.87
C GLN A 456 14.23 14.06 -1.99
N ASN A 457 14.57 13.43 -0.86
CA ASN A 457 14.95 12.02 -0.85
C ASN A 457 13.82 11.10 -1.29
N PHE A 458 12.57 11.37 -0.89
CA PHE A 458 11.41 10.61 -1.35
C PHE A 458 11.23 10.71 -2.86
N ILE A 459 11.30 11.92 -3.42
CA ILE A 459 11.16 12.13 -4.88
C ILE A 459 12.26 11.42 -5.65
N GLN A 460 13.52 11.66 -5.26
CA GLN A 460 14.68 11.15 -5.99
C GLN A 460 14.82 9.63 -5.90
N ASN A 461 14.51 9.03 -4.75
CA ASN A 461 14.64 7.58 -4.55
C ASN A 461 13.36 6.80 -4.85
N SER A 462 12.29 7.48 -5.30
CA SER A 462 11.07 6.80 -5.73
C SER A 462 11.33 5.94 -6.96
N LEU A 463 10.77 4.73 -6.98
CA LEU A 463 10.82 3.83 -8.14
C LEU A 463 9.78 4.20 -9.21
N VAL A 464 8.78 5.01 -8.86
CA VAL A 464 7.81 5.55 -9.81
C VAL A 464 8.30 6.89 -10.36
N GLY A 465 8.01 7.15 -11.62
CA GLY A 465 8.32 8.43 -12.25
C GLY A 465 7.47 9.52 -11.63
N ILE A 466 8.11 10.50 -10.99
CA ILE A 466 7.44 11.66 -10.40
C ILE A 466 7.73 12.86 -11.28
N TRP A 467 6.69 13.61 -11.61
CA TRP A 467 6.81 14.82 -12.41
C TRP A 467 5.91 15.94 -11.90
N TYR A 468 6.38 17.16 -12.15
CA TYR A 468 5.71 18.40 -11.85
C TYR A 468 5.65 19.28 -13.09
N VAL A 469 4.46 19.77 -13.41
CA VAL A 469 4.20 20.65 -14.56
C VAL A 469 3.65 21.99 -14.07
N GLU A 470 4.26 23.07 -14.55
CA GLU A 470 3.76 24.43 -14.35
C GLU A 470 3.26 25.03 -15.67
N PHE A 471 2.43 26.06 -15.53
CA PHE A 471 1.91 26.85 -16.63
C PHE A 471 2.47 28.26 -16.56
N LYS A 472 2.92 28.80 -17.70
CA LYS A 472 3.44 30.17 -17.77
C LYS A 472 2.40 31.20 -17.29
N ASN A 473 1.12 30.94 -17.59
CA ASN A 473 -0.02 31.65 -17.05
C ASN A 473 -1.01 30.62 -16.48
N PRO A 474 -1.60 30.85 -15.29
CA PRO A 474 -2.63 29.97 -14.75
C PRO A 474 -3.79 29.80 -15.74
N ILE A 475 -4.29 28.57 -15.88
CA ILE A 475 -5.32 28.24 -16.87
C ILE A 475 -6.70 28.40 -16.23
N SER A 476 -7.50 29.35 -16.69
CA SER A 476 -8.86 29.58 -16.20
C SER A 476 -9.72 28.32 -16.35
N VAL A 477 -10.37 27.89 -15.26
CA VAL A 477 -11.27 26.71 -15.26
C VAL A 477 -12.63 27.00 -15.91
N LYS A 478 -12.90 28.27 -16.26
CA LYS A 478 -14.11 28.69 -16.99
C LYS A 478 -14.09 28.32 -18.47
N LEU A 479 -12.93 27.95 -19.01
CA LEU A 479 -12.78 27.52 -20.39
C LEU A 479 -13.42 26.13 -20.61
N PRO A 480 -13.82 25.78 -21.84
CA PRO A 480 -14.28 24.43 -22.14
C PRO A 480 -13.20 23.39 -21.81
N ALA A 481 -13.60 22.22 -21.27
CA ALA A 481 -12.67 21.18 -20.83
C ALA A 481 -11.63 20.77 -21.89
N ARG A 482 -12.04 20.72 -23.16
CA ARG A 482 -11.15 20.40 -24.28
C ARG A 482 -10.11 21.49 -24.56
N GLU A 483 -10.43 22.76 -24.31
CA GLU A 483 -9.46 23.86 -24.45
C GLU A 483 -8.47 23.86 -23.30
N ILE A 484 -8.94 23.62 -22.07
CA ILE A 484 -8.07 23.44 -20.89
C ILE A 484 -7.10 22.27 -21.15
N ALA A 485 -7.60 21.12 -21.65
CA ALA A 485 -6.77 19.97 -22.01
C ALA A 485 -5.69 20.30 -23.06
N LYS A 486 -6.03 21.08 -24.10
CA LYS A 486 -5.04 21.54 -25.09
C LYS A 486 -3.97 22.43 -24.46
N LYS A 487 -4.36 23.36 -23.59
CA LYS A 487 -3.42 24.22 -22.88
C LYS A 487 -2.47 23.41 -22.00
N ILE A 488 -2.99 22.44 -21.24
CA ILE A 488 -2.15 21.53 -20.46
C ILE A 488 -1.16 20.78 -21.37
N PHE A 489 -1.66 20.23 -22.47
CA PHE A 489 -0.89 19.35 -23.35
C PHE A 489 0.23 20.08 -24.12
N TYR A 490 -0.01 21.30 -24.60
CA TYR A 490 0.94 22.05 -25.45
C TYR A 490 1.68 23.17 -24.71
N GLU A 491 1.05 23.80 -23.72
CA GLU A 491 1.60 24.96 -22.99
C GLU A 491 2.19 24.59 -21.63
N GLY A 492 1.79 23.46 -21.03
CA GLY A 492 2.41 22.93 -19.81
C GLY A 492 3.90 22.66 -20.00
N ARG A 493 4.69 22.88 -18.95
CA ARG A 493 6.14 22.64 -18.97
C ARG A 493 6.54 21.81 -17.77
N PHE A 494 7.27 20.72 -18.00
CA PHE A 494 7.90 19.98 -16.90
C PHE A 494 8.92 20.88 -16.18
N VAL A 495 8.78 21.04 -14.88
CA VAL A 495 9.68 21.85 -14.05
C VAL A 495 10.55 20.97 -13.16
N GLU A 496 9.97 19.89 -12.63
CA GLU A 496 10.68 18.92 -11.80
C GLU A 496 10.34 17.50 -12.26
N VAL A 497 11.36 16.65 -12.36
CA VAL A 497 11.23 15.22 -12.66
C VAL A 497 12.28 14.45 -11.85
N ASN A 498 11.95 13.24 -11.42
CA ASN A 498 12.90 12.39 -10.70
C ASN A 498 13.68 11.44 -11.64
N ASP A 499 14.71 10.80 -11.11
CA ASP A 499 15.58 9.88 -11.86
C ASP A 499 14.82 8.67 -12.43
N ALA A 500 13.76 8.20 -11.77
CA ALA A 500 12.94 7.11 -12.29
C ALA A 500 12.27 7.49 -13.61
N LEU A 501 11.69 8.70 -13.71
CA LEU A 501 11.08 9.20 -14.94
C LEU A 501 12.12 9.36 -16.06
N VAL A 502 13.32 9.85 -15.74
CA VAL A 502 14.44 9.98 -16.70
C VAL A 502 14.80 8.61 -17.29
N LYS A 503 14.86 7.56 -16.46
CA LYS A 503 15.10 6.19 -16.89
C LYS A 503 13.95 5.63 -17.73
N MET A 504 12.70 5.88 -17.34
CA MET A 504 11.50 5.46 -18.09
C MET A 504 11.50 6.01 -19.51
N TYR A 505 11.76 7.31 -19.69
CA TYR A 505 11.89 7.93 -21.02
C TYR A 505 13.24 7.68 -21.71
N ARG A 506 14.16 6.95 -21.06
CA ARG A 506 15.50 6.62 -21.57
C ARG A 506 16.31 7.85 -21.96
N LYS A 507 16.22 8.89 -21.13
CA LYS A 507 16.99 10.14 -21.28
C LYS A 507 18.27 10.08 -20.44
N LYS A 508 19.30 10.84 -20.83
CA LYS A 508 20.57 10.84 -20.08
C LYS A 508 20.48 11.69 -18.81
N SER A 509 19.59 12.68 -18.80
CA SER A 509 19.39 13.56 -17.64
C SER A 509 18.00 14.20 -17.62
N ALA A 510 17.57 14.65 -16.44
CA ALA A 510 16.35 15.42 -16.26
C ALA A 510 16.28 16.69 -17.15
N LYS A 511 17.43 17.27 -17.50
CA LYS A 511 17.52 18.47 -18.35
C LYS A 511 16.94 18.28 -19.76
N GLU A 512 16.85 17.02 -20.24
CA GLU A 512 16.23 16.73 -21.54
C GLU A 512 14.70 16.69 -21.49
N ILE A 513 14.11 16.63 -20.29
CA ILE A 513 12.65 16.59 -20.08
C ILE A 513 12.14 17.93 -19.55
N ILE A 514 12.88 18.54 -18.62
CA ILE A 514 12.54 19.86 -18.06
C ILE A 514 12.42 20.90 -19.18
N GLY A 515 11.36 21.68 -19.14
CA GLY A 515 11.03 22.72 -20.14
C GLY A 515 10.35 22.20 -21.41
N GLN A 516 10.13 20.88 -21.55
CA GLN A 516 9.35 20.33 -22.66
C GLN A 516 7.86 20.22 -22.29
N PRO A 517 6.93 20.36 -23.26
CA PRO A 517 5.53 20.04 -23.03
C PRO A 517 5.24 18.53 -23.07
N PRO A 518 4.16 18.08 -22.39
CA PRO A 518 3.68 16.69 -22.48
C PRO A 518 3.48 16.20 -23.91
N SER A 519 3.10 17.09 -24.84
CA SER A 519 2.90 16.75 -26.25
C SER A 519 4.11 16.14 -26.95
N VAL A 520 5.34 16.40 -26.49
CA VAL A 520 6.56 15.85 -27.12
C VAL A 520 6.71 14.34 -26.90
N PHE A 521 6.14 13.83 -25.81
CA PHE A 521 6.30 12.44 -25.38
C PHE A 521 5.13 11.54 -25.82
N SER A 522 4.00 12.15 -26.17
CA SER A 522 2.81 11.43 -26.61
C SER A 522 2.99 10.80 -28.00
N ILE A 523 2.60 9.54 -28.16
CA ILE A 523 2.52 8.90 -29.48
C ILE A 523 1.17 9.19 -30.14
N ASP A 524 0.09 9.07 -29.37
CA ASP A 524 -1.27 9.33 -29.84
C ASP A 524 -1.82 10.61 -29.19
N HIS A 525 -1.68 11.72 -29.92
CA HIS A 525 -2.12 13.03 -29.44
C HIS A 525 -3.64 13.08 -29.22
N GLN A 526 -4.44 12.36 -30.02
CA GLN A 526 -5.89 12.38 -29.86
C GLN A 526 -6.31 11.67 -28.57
N LYS A 527 -5.73 10.50 -28.30
CA LYS A 527 -5.98 9.77 -27.06
C LYS A 527 -5.49 10.53 -25.83
N SER A 528 -4.31 11.16 -25.89
CA SER A 528 -3.79 11.99 -24.80
C SER A 528 -4.67 13.21 -24.52
N LEU A 529 -5.15 13.91 -25.55
CA LEU A 529 -6.09 15.02 -25.39
C LEU A 529 -7.43 14.55 -24.82
N LYS A 530 -7.93 13.38 -25.22
CA LYS A 530 -9.14 12.78 -24.63
C LYS A 530 -8.94 12.51 -23.14
N ASN A 531 -7.83 11.87 -22.76
CA ASN A 531 -7.51 11.59 -21.36
C ASN A 531 -7.40 12.88 -20.53
N LEU A 532 -6.75 13.92 -21.06
CA LEU A 532 -6.68 15.22 -20.39
C LEU A 532 -8.03 15.95 -20.31
N THR A 533 -8.93 15.72 -21.28
CA THR A 533 -10.29 16.26 -21.22
C THR A 533 -11.08 15.57 -20.10
N GLU A 534 -10.97 14.24 -19.98
CA GLU A 534 -11.56 13.48 -18.86
C GLU A 534 -10.98 13.92 -17.51
N PHE A 535 -9.68 14.22 -17.44
CA PHE A 535 -9.05 14.78 -16.24
C PHE A 535 -9.67 16.11 -15.80
N VAL A 536 -9.92 17.02 -16.75
CA VAL A 536 -10.57 18.31 -16.44
C VAL A 536 -12.02 18.09 -16.00
N GLN A 537 -12.72 17.11 -16.58
CA GLN A 537 -14.09 16.76 -16.18
C GLN A 537 -14.17 16.09 -14.81
N ASN A 538 -13.10 15.43 -14.37
CA ASN A 538 -12.98 14.75 -13.08
C ASN A 538 -12.31 15.64 -12.01
N ASP A 539 -12.67 16.92 -11.98
CA ASP A 539 -12.12 17.90 -11.01
C ASP A 539 -10.59 17.91 -10.92
N PHE A 540 -9.93 17.84 -12.09
CA PHE A 540 -8.48 17.84 -12.19
C PHE A 540 -7.84 16.68 -11.40
N ARG A 541 -8.44 15.49 -11.48
CA ARG A 541 -7.88 14.25 -10.93
C ARG A 541 -8.00 13.11 -11.94
N MET A 542 -6.96 12.30 -11.99
CA MET A 542 -6.90 11.10 -12.81
C MET A 542 -6.12 10.02 -12.07
N GLU A 543 -6.63 8.80 -12.08
CA GLU A 543 -6.00 7.65 -11.45
C GLU A 543 -5.83 6.51 -12.45
N LEU A 544 -4.65 5.87 -12.41
CA LEU A 544 -4.33 4.65 -13.16
C LEU A 544 -4.69 4.70 -14.65
N LYS A 545 -4.51 5.86 -15.28
CA LYS A 545 -4.84 6.02 -16.69
C LYS A 545 -3.70 5.52 -17.56
N GLU A 546 -4.00 4.48 -18.33
CA GLU A 546 -3.09 3.92 -19.32
C GLU A 546 -2.82 4.91 -20.47
N THR A 547 -1.55 5.18 -20.73
CA THR A 547 -1.06 5.92 -21.90
C THR A 547 -0.01 5.10 -22.65
N VAL A 548 0.14 5.44 -23.93
CA VAL A 548 1.20 4.89 -24.78
C VAL A 548 2.08 6.06 -25.19
N GLU A 549 3.33 6.03 -24.75
CA GLU A 549 4.25 7.15 -24.89
C GLU A 549 5.59 6.71 -25.47
N LYS A 550 6.32 7.68 -26.01
CA LYS A 550 7.58 7.47 -26.70
C LYS A 550 8.72 7.48 -25.70
N ALA A 551 9.24 6.29 -25.37
CA ALA A 551 10.47 6.14 -24.60
C ALA A 551 11.67 6.04 -25.56
N GLY A 552 12.50 7.08 -25.63
CA GLY A 552 13.70 7.13 -26.47
C GLY A 552 13.46 7.06 -27.99
N ASP A 553 14.38 6.43 -28.72
CA ASP A 553 14.53 6.49 -30.20
C ASP A 553 13.55 5.60 -31.00
N LYS A 554 12.29 5.46 -30.55
CA LYS A 554 11.10 4.83 -31.23
C LYS A 554 10.53 3.55 -30.59
N LYS A 555 10.87 3.18 -29.35
CA LYS A 555 10.16 2.08 -28.66
C LYS A 555 8.88 2.63 -27.99
N GLN A 556 7.73 2.02 -28.30
CA GLN A 556 6.48 2.30 -27.59
C GLN A 556 6.59 1.72 -26.18
N SER A 557 6.14 2.47 -25.19
CA SER A 557 6.07 2.02 -23.80
C SER A 557 4.70 2.33 -23.22
N TYR A 558 4.25 1.44 -22.34
CA TYR A 558 2.95 1.51 -21.70
C TYR A 558 3.13 2.06 -20.28
N PHE A 559 2.37 3.10 -19.96
CA PHE A 559 2.46 3.76 -18.67
C PHE A 559 1.10 3.86 -17.99
N ASN A 560 1.09 3.60 -16.68
CA ASN A 560 -0.03 3.95 -15.81
C ASN A 560 0.25 5.30 -15.16
N ASN A 561 -0.62 6.27 -15.45
CA ASN A 561 -0.47 7.63 -14.99
C ASN A 561 -1.55 7.99 -13.99
N SER A 562 -1.14 8.55 -12.86
CA SER A 562 -2.04 9.18 -11.89
C SER A 562 -1.58 10.60 -11.68
N TYR A 563 -2.46 11.58 -11.83
CA TYR A 563 -2.09 12.98 -11.72
C TYR A 563 -3.25 13.82 -11.23
N PHE A 564 -2.90 14.91 -10.53
CA PHE A 564 -3.85 15.87 -10.00
C PHE A 564 -3.38 17.30 -10.29
N GLY A 565 -4.34 18.20 -10.43
CA GLY A 565 -4.12 19.63 -10.60
C GLY A 565 -4.46 20.40 -9.33
N HIS A 566 -3.74 21.49 -9.09
CA HIS A 566 -4.10 22.45 -8.04
C HIS A 566 -4.79 23.66 -8.66
N VAL A 567 -6.02 23.89 -8.22
CA VAL A 567 -6.83 25.03 -8.65
C VAL A 567 -6.93 26.01 -7.50
N GLU A 568 -6.57 27.27 -7.77
CA GLU A 568 -6.66 28.40 -6.85
C GLU A 568 -7.28 29.58 -7.61
N ASP A 569 -8.21 30.30 -6.97
CA ASP A 569 -8.93 31.44 -7.56
C ASP A 569 -9.59 31.17 -8.93
N GLY A 570 -10.07 29.93 -9.14
CA GLY A 570 -10.72 29.53 -10.40
C GLY A 570 -9.76 29.39 -11.58
N ALA A 571 -8.46 29.21 -11.31
CA ALA A 571 -7.46 28.88 -12.31
C ALA A 571 -6.58 27.71 -11.87
N LEU A 572 -6.29 26.80 -12.79
CA LEU A 572 -5.33 25.73 -12.61
C LEU A 572 -3.92 26.31 -12.59
N GLN A 573 -3.23 26.16 -11.47
CA GLN A 573 -1.91 26.74 -11.20
C GLN A 573 -0.78 25.82 -11.64
N TRP A 574 -0.90 24.52 -11.34
CA TRP A 574 0.12 23.52 -11.61
C TRP A 574 -0.46 22.10 -11.53
N MET A 575 0.32 21.12 -11.99
CA MET A 575 -0.05 19.71 -11.99
C MET A 575 1.09 18.84 -11.47
N TRP A 576 0.71 17.81 -10.71
CA TRP A 576 1.60 16.76 -10.22
C TRP A 576 1.17 15.42 -10.75
N GLY A 577 2.14 14.56 -11.06
CA GLY A 577 1.83 13.23 -11.53
C GLY A 577 2.86 12.17 -11.18
N LEU A 578 2.35 10.95 -11.17
CA LEU A 578 3.05 9.69 -10.99
C LEU A 578 2.89 8.88 -12.27
N GLN A 579 3.98 8.26 -12.70
CA GLN A 579 4.04 7.41 -13.87
C GLN A 579 4.70 6.08 -13.50
N ILE A 580 4.04 4.98 -13.88
CA ILE A 580 4.53 3.61 -13.66
C ILE A 580 4.68 2.94 -15.02
N ASP A 581 5.88 2.43 -15.31
CA ASP A 581 6.12 1.63 -16.52
C ASP A 581 5.50 0.23 -16.33
N VAL A 582 4.48 -0.07 -17.14
CA VAL A 582 3.76 -1.35 -17.16
C VAL A 582 4.02 -2.12 -18.45
N THR A 583 5.03 -1.73 -19.23
CA THR A 583 5.36 -2.36 -20.52
C THR A 583 5.58 -3.86 -20.38
N HIS A 584 6.41 -4.29 -19.41
CA HIS A 584 6.70 -5.70 -19.20
C HIS A 584 5.46 -6.49 -18.76
N GLN A 585 4.62 -5.90 -17.90
CA GLN A 585 3.37 -6.54 -17.46
C GLN A 585 2.42 -6.74 -18.65
N LYS A 586 2.26 -5.75 -19.52
CA LYS A 586 1.42 -5.88 -20.73
C LYS A 586 1.94 -6.94 -21.69
N GLU A 587 3.25 -6.99 -21.92
CA GLU A 587 3.87 -8.04 -22.74
C GLU A 587 3.58 -9.44 -22.17
N LEU A 588 3.64 -9.61 -20.84
CA LEU A 588 3.31 -10.87 -20.17
C LEU A 588 1.81 -11.20 -20.20
N GLU A 589 0.93 -10.21 -20.02
CA GLU A 589 -0.53 -10.38 -20.12
C GLU A 589 -0.93 -10.84 -21.52
N GLU A 590 -0.36 -10.25 -22.56
CA GLU A 590 -0.59 -10.65 -23.95
C GLU A 590 -0.07 -12.06 -24.23
N GLN A 591 1.13 -12.41 -23.74
CA GLN A 591 1.68 -13.77 -23.83
C GLN A 591 0.81 -14.79 -23.10
N PHE A 592 0.29 -14.44 -21.92
CA PHE A 592 -0.58 -15.29 -21.14
C PHE A 592 -1.92 -15.54 -21.84
N LEU A 593 -2.56 -14.47 -22.35
CA LEU A 593 -3.80 -14.57 -23.13
C LEU A 593 -3.58 -15.38 -24.41
N HIS A 594 -2.44 -15.22 -25.07
CA HIS A 594 -2.07 -16.03 -26.23
C HIS A 594 -1.90 -17.51 -25.85
N SER A 595 -1.26 -17.81 -24.72
CA SER A 595 -1.13 -19.18 -24.20
C SER A 595 -2.47 -19.82 -23.86
N GLN A 596 -3.39 -19.07 -23.22
CA GLN A 596 -4.75 -19.56 -22.95
C GLN A 596 -5.55 -19.84 -24.22
N LYS A 597 -5.44 -18.97 -25.24
CA LYS A 597 -6.06 -19.23 -26.54
C LYS A 597 -5.50 -20.50 -27.18
N MET A 598 -4.19 -20.72 -27.11
CA MET A 598 -3.55 -21.94 -27.64
C MET A 598 -3.99 -23.20 -26.88
N GLU A 599 -4.18 -23.11 -25.57
CA GLU A 599 -4.69 -24.21 -24.75
C GLU A 599 -6.14 -24.58 -25.12
N ALA A 600 -7.02 -23.58 -25.25
CA ALA A 600 -8.41 -23.79 -25.64
C ALA A 600 -8.53 -24.39 -27.05
N ILE A 601 -7.73 -23.91 -28.01
CA ILE A 601 -7.68 -24.46 -29.38
C ILE A 601 -7.16 -25.91 -29.35
N GLY A 602 -6.13 -26.21 -28.57
CA GLY A 602 -5.58 -27.56 -28.43
C GLY A 602 -6.56 -28.56 -27.82
N MET A 603 -7.36 -28.15 -26.82
CA MET A 603 -8.40 -29.00 -26.23
C MET A 603 -9.52 -29.32 -27.22
N LEU A 604 -10.00 -28.32 -27.96
CA LEU A 604 -11.03 -28.50 -29.00
C LEU A 604 -10.54 -29.35 -30.16
N ALA A 605 -9.31 -29.12 -30.62
CA ALA A 605 -8.68 -29.90 -31.69
C ALA A 605 -8.53 -31.39 -31.31
N GLY A 606 -8.22 -31.69 -30.05
CA GLY A 606 -8.11 -33.07 -29.55
C GLY A 606 -9.43 -33.84 -29.61
N GLY A 607 -10.52 -33.23 -29.12
CA GLY A 607 -11.85 -33.85 -29.14
C GLY A 607 -12.37 -34.05 -30.58
N ILE A 608 -12.22 -33.03 -31.43
CA ILE A 608 -12.65 -33.13 -32.83
C ILE A 608 -11.87 -34.20 -33.59
N ALA A 609 -10.54 -34.27 -33.39
CA ALA A 609 -9.72 -35.25 -34.09
C ALA A 609 -10.00 -36.69 -33.66
N HIS A 610 -10.37 -36.92 -32.39
CA HIS A 610 -10.84 -38.22 -31.91
C HIS A 610 -12.05 -38.71 -32.71
N ASP A 611 -13.08 -37.86 -32.84
CA ASP A 611 -14.32 -38.22 -33.55
C ASP A 611 -14.06 -38.53 -35.02
N PHE A 612 -13.21 -37.74 -35.68
CA PHE A 612 -12.80 -38.01 -37.06
C PHE A 612 -12.03 -39.33 -37.20
N ASN A 613 -11.14 -39.66 -36.27
CA ASN A 613 -10.37 -40.89 -36.32
C ASN A 613 -11.28 -42.13 -36.17
N ASN A 614 -12.35 -42.05 -35.38
CA ASN A 614 -13.34 -43.12 -35.27
C ASN A 614 -14.06 -43.34 -36.62
N ILE A 615 -14.53 -42.26 -37.24
CA ILE A 615 -15.18 -42.32 -38.58
C ILE A 615 -14.23 -42.93 -39.62
N LEU A 616 -12.96 -42.51 -39.61
CA LEU A 616 -11.96 -42.99 -40.57
C LEU A 616 -11.59 -44.46 -40.34
N THR A 617 -11.55 -44.91 -39.09
CA THR A 617 -11.31 -46.33 -38.75
C THR A 617 -12.39 -47.21 -39.36
N VAL A 618 -13.67 -46.80 -39.28
CA VAL A 618 -14.80 -47.53 -39.87
C VAL A 618 -14.73 -47.53 -41.40
N ILE A 619 -14.52 -46.37 -42.02
CA ILE A 619 -14.48 -46.24 -43.49
C ILE A 619 -13.35 -47.10 -44.08
N ASN A 620 -12.15 -47.02 -43.48
CA ASN A 620 -11.01 -47.79 -43.93
C ASN A 620 -11.19 -49.29 -43.63
N GLY A 621 -11.78 -49.63 -42.49
CA GLY A 621 -12.07 -51.02 -42.11
C GLY A 621 -12.98 -51.72 -43.11
N TYR A 622 -14.12 -51.12 -43.47
CA TYR A 622 -15.02 -51.68 -44.48
C TYR A 622 -14.37 -51.74 -45.87
N ALA A 623 -13.59 -50.73 -46.24
CA ALA A 623 -12.83 -50.75 -47.50
C ALA A 623 -11.85 -51.95 -47.54
N ASP A 624 -11.09 -52.17 -46.47
CA ASP A 624 -10.15 -53.29 -46.37
C ASP A 624 -10.87 -54.66 -46.40
N MET A 625 -12.04 -54.77 -45.75
CA MET A 625 -12.83 -56.00 -45.76
C MET A 625 -13.41 -56.31 -47.15
N LEU A 626 -13.94 -55.31 -47.85
CA LEU A 626 -14.45 -55.46 -49.21
C LEU A 626 -13.32 -55.83 -50.18
N SER A 627 -12.16 -55.17 -50.09
CA SER A 627 -10.98 -55.50 -50.91
C SER A 627 -10.55 -56.96 -50.79
N ARG A 628 -10.77 -57.61 -49.63
CA ARG A 628 -10.38 -59.02 -49.40
C ARG A 628 -11.37 -60.04 -49.95
N ARG A 629 -12.66 -59.73 -49.96
CA ARG A 629 -13.69 -60.64 -50.48
C ARG A 629 -13.77 -60.60 -52.01
N MET A 630 -13.12 -59.62 -52.63
CA MET A 630 -13.17 -59.38 -54.06
C MET A 630 -11.92 -59.91 -54.77
N LYS A 631 -12.11 -60.36 -56.03
CA LYS A 631 -10.99 -60.76 -56.89
C LYS A 631 -10.29 -59.50 -57.42
N ALA A 632 -8.97 -59.57 -57.62
CA ALA A 632 -8.17 -58.42 -58.06
C ALA A 632 -8.64 -57.78 -59.39
N ASP A 633 -9.32 -58.57 -60.24
CA ASP A 633 -9.83 -58.13 -61.54
C ASP A 633 -11.26 -57.56 -61.49
N ASP A 634 -11.86 -57.46 -60.30
CA ASP A 634 -13.20 -56.92 -60.13
C ASP A 634 -13.22 -55.40 -60.41
N PRO A 635 -14.07 -54.89 -61.34
CA PRO A 635 -14.16 -53.47 -61.65
C PRO A 635 -14.41 -52.57 -60.43
N LEU A 636 -15.06 -53.10 -59.39
CA LEU A 636 -15.36 -52.37 -58.16
C LEU A 636 -14.12 -52.18 -57.26
N PHE A 637 -13.05 -52.95 -57.46
CA PHE A 637 -11.80 -52.84 -56.70
C PHE A 637 -11.17 -51.44 -56.83
N LYS A 638 -11.30 -50.80 -58.00
CA LYS A 638 -10.82 -49.42 -58.24
C LYS A 638 -11.50 -48.41 -57.32
N TYR A 639 -12.80 -48.54 -57.07
CA TYR A 639 -13.54 -47.62 -56.21
C TYR A 639 -13.18 -47.81 -54.74
N ILE A 640 -13.00 -49.05 -54.30
CA ILE A 640 -12.56 -49.35 -52.92
C ILE A 640 -11.14 -48.82 -52.68
N ALA A 641 -10.24 -48.98 -53.64
CA ALA A 641 -8.90 -48.41 -53.56
C ALA A 641 -8.93 -46.87 -53.44
N GLN A 642 -9.86 -46.18 -54.12
CA GLN A 642 -10.05 -44.74 -53.97
C GLN A 642 -10.64 -44.34 -52.62
N ILE A 643 -11.62 -45.08 -52.10
CA ILE A 643 -12.18 -44.84 -50.76
C ILE A 643 -11.07 -44.97 -49.70
N ARG A 644 -10.26 -46.02 -49.79
CA ARG A 644 -9.12 -46.23 -48.88
C ARG A 644 -8.11 -45.10 -48.98
N GLN A 645 -7.74 -44.68 -50.20
CA GLN A 645 -6.80 -43.57 -50.40
C GLN A 645 -7.35 -42.24 -49.84
N ALA A 646 -8.66 -42.00 -49.95
CA ALA A 646 -9.31 -40.81 -49.39
C ALA A 646 -9.32 -40.86 -47.85
N GLY A 647 -9.61 -42.02 -47.26
CA GLY A 647 -9.56 -42.23 -45.82
C GLY A 647 -8.15 -42.07 -45.23
N GLU A 648 -7.12 -42.60 -45.89
CA GLU A 648 -5.71 -42.38 -45.51
C GLU A 648 -5.32 -40.89 -45.57
N LYS A 649 -5.74 -40.16 -46.61
CA LYS A 649 -5.51 -38.71 -46.70
C LYS A 649 -6.18 -37.93 -45.57
N ALA A 650 -7.43 -38.26 -45.24
CA ALA A 650 -8.15 -37.62 -44.15
C ALA A 650 -7.51 -37.94 -42.79
N SER A 651 -7.01 -39.16 -42.60
CA SER A 651 -6.26 -39.57 -41.40
C SER A 651 -4.97 -38.77 -41.19
N ASN A 652 -4.27 -38.46 -42.29
CA ASN A 652 -3.09 -37.60 -42.22
C ASN A 652 -3.45 -36.16 -41.82
N LEU A 653 -4.59 -35.65 -42.30
CA LEU A 653 -5.08 -34.31 -41.96
C LEU A 653 -5.52 -34.20 -40.49
N THR A 654 -6.20 -35.21 -39.96
CA THR A 654 -6.62 -35.27 -38.55
C THR A 654 -5.41 -35.40 -37.63
N SER A 655 -4.40 -36.17 -38.04
CA SER A 655 -3.12 -36.27 -37.33
C SER A 655 -2.36 -34.93 -37.27
N GLN A 656 -2.45 -34.11 -38.33
CA GLN A 656 -1.90 -32.74 -38.32
C GLN A 656 -2.65 -31.82 -37.36
N LEU A 657 -3.97 -32.00 -37.20
CA LEU A 657 -4.79 -31.30 -36.20
C LEU A 657 -4.39 -31.68 -34.76
N LEU A 658 -4.11 -32.96 -34.52
CA LEU A 658 -3.63 -33.46 -33.22
C LEU A 658 -2.26 -32.89 -32.81
N ALA A 659 -1.41 -32.52 -33.78
CA ALA A 659 -0.11 -31.90 -33.49
C ALA A 659 -0.23 -30.51 -32.81
N PHE A 660 -1.40 -29.86 -32.86
CA PHE A 660 -1.68 -28.59 -32.16
C PHE A 660 -2.15 -28.80 -30.71
N SER A 661 -2.61 -29.99 -30.37
CA SER A 661 -2.86 -30.36 -28.98
C SER A 661 -1.51 -30.64 -28.33
N ARG A 662 -1.18 -29.93 -27.23
CA ARG A 662 0.07 -30.05 -26.47
C ARG A 662 0.34 -31.46 -25.88
N LYS A 663 -0.39 -32.50 -26.30
CA LYS A 663 -0.47 -33.83 -25.66
C LYS A 663 -0.12 -34.98 -26.60
N GLN A 664 0.88 -34.84 -27.47
CA GLN A 664 1.51 -36.00 -28.11
C GLN A 664 2.82 -36.35 -27.40
N VAL A 665 2.91 -37.57 -26.87
CA VAL A 665 4.13 -38.10 -26.23
C VAL A 665 5.19 -38.40 -27.28
N PHE A 666 6.43 -37.96 -27.05
CA PHE A 666 7.59 -38.22 -27.90
C PHE A 666 8.16 -39.61 -27.62
N GLN A 667 8.32 -40.45 -28.63
CA GLN A 667 9.19 -41.62 -28.55
C GLN A 667 10.63 -41.19 -28.80
N THR A 668 11.27 -40.66 -27.75
CA THR A 668 12.61 -40.10 -27.84
C THR A 668 13.65 -41.20 -27.98
N ARG A 669 14.13 -41.42 -29.21
CA ARG A 669 15.20 -42.39 -29.56
C ARG A 669 16.47 -41.68 -30.04
N SER A 670 17.57 -42.43 -30.10
CA SER A 670 18.80 -41.96 -30.73
C SER A 670 18.64 -42.03 -32.26
N ILE A 671 18.69 -40.89 -32.94
CA ILE A 671 18.42 -40.77 -34.38
C ILE A 671 19.70 -40.35 -35.10
N ASN A 672 20.05 -41.09 -36.14
CA ASN A 672 21.01 -40.64 -37.15
C ASN A 672 20.25 -39.92 -38.28
N LEU A 673 20.32 -38.58 -38.31
CA LEU A 673 19.61 -37.78 -39.30
C LEU A 673 19.95 -38.14 -40.75
N ASN A 674 21.18 -38.60 -41.03
CA ASN A 674 21.54 -39.00 -42.39
C ASN A 674 20.82 -40.26 -42.84
N GLN A 675 20.65 -41.24 -41.96
CA GLN A 675 19.91 -42.48 -42.27
C GLN A 675 18.43 -42.16 -42.50
N LEU A 676 17.84 -41.33 -41.63
CA LEU A 676 16.46 -40.88 -41.77
C LEU A 676 16.23 -40.15 -43.09
N ILE A 677 17.06 -39.14 -43.41
CA ILE A 677 16.94 -38.38 -44.66
C ILE A 677 17.02 -39.33 -45.86
N LYS A 678 17.99 -40.25 -45.88
CA LYS A 678 18.12 -41.23 -46.98
C LYS A 678 16.88 -42.10 -47.14
N GLY A 679 16.28 -42.58 -46.04
CA GLY A 679 15.05 -43.37 -46.07
C GLY A 679 13.84 -42.59 -46.61
N MET A 680 13.81 -41.28 -46.40
CA MET A 680 12.71 -40.42 -46.82
C MET A 680 12.81 -39.91 -48.27
N ILE A 681 13.96 -39.96 -48.93
CA ILE A 681 14.17 -39.34 -50.27
C ILE A 681 13.09 -39.77 -51.27
N SER A 682 12.80 -41.08 -51.35
CA SER A 682 11.82 -41.62 -52.30
C SER A 682 10.40 -41.10 -52.04
N MET A 683 10.00 -41.04 -50.77
CA MET A 683 8.70 -40.49 -50.35
C MET A 683 8.61 -38.99 -50.65
N VAL A 684 9.65 -38.23 -50.29
CA VAL A 684 9.70 -36.77 -50.50
C VAL A 684 9.64 -36.46 -51.99
N GLN A 685 10.40 -37.18 -52.82
CA GLN A 685 10.38 -37.02 -54.28
C GLN A 685 8.98 -37.22 -54.87
N ARG A 686 8.24 -38.22 -54.38
CA ARG A 686 6.85 -38.48 -54.82
C ARG A 686 5.89 -37.35 -54.45
N ILE A 687 6.13 -36.66 -53.33
CA ILE A 687 5.26 -35.56 -52.85
C ILE A 687 5.53 -34.26 -53.62
N ILE A 688 6.80 -33.93 -53.84
CA ILE A 688 7.19 -32.68 -54.50
C ILE A 688 7.08 -32.79 -56.03
N GLY A 689 7.19 -34.00 -56.59
CA GLY A 689 7.07 -34.27 -58.03
C GLY A 689 8.43 -34.29 -58.74
N GLU A 690 8.47 -34.89 -59.93
CA GLU A 690 9.72 -35.14 -60.67
C GLU A 690 10.38 -33.87 -61.26
N HIS A 691 9.67 -32.75 -61.27
CA HIS A 691 10.16 -31.47 -61.78
C HIS A 691 11.02 -30.70 -60.76
N ILE A 692 11.17 -31.22 -59.53
CA ILE A 692 12.06 -30.67 -58.50
C ILE A 692 13.13 -31.70 -58.18
N GLU A 693 14.40 -31.32 -58.37
CA GLU A 693 15.57 -32.17 -58.09
C GLU A 693 15.92 -32.09 -56.60
N ILE A 694 16.01 -33.24 -55.92
CA ILE A 694 16.50 -33.31 -54.53
C ILE A 694 18.02 -33.50 -54.53
N VAL A 695 18.74 -32.58 -53.90
CA VAL A 695 20.20 -32.61 -53.77
C VAL A 695 20.59 -32.76 -52.30
N THR A 696 21.26 -33.85 -51.94
CA THR A 696 21.68 -34.10 -50.55
C THR A 696 23.17 -33.87 -50.33
N ARG A 697 23.55 -33.12 -49.29
CA ARG A 697 24.95 -32.98 -48.84
C ARG A 697 25.06 -33.36 -47.35
N LEU A 698 25.32 -34.63 -47.10
CA LEU A 698 25.29 -35.20 -45.77
C LEU A 698 26.71 -35.42 -45.25
N SER A 699 27.08 -34.81 -44.11
CA SER A 699 28.39 -35.03 -43.46
C SER A 699 28.53 -36.48 -43.02
N SER A 700 29.67 -37.12 -43.32
CA SER A 700 29.89 -38.55 -43.06
C SER A 700 30.03 -38.91 -41.58
N ASP A 701 30.38 -37.93 -40.75
CA ASP A 701 30.66 -38.04 -39.32
C ASP A 701 29.59 -37.34 -38.44
N LEU A 702 28.34 -37.32 -38.91
CA LEU A 702 27.25 -36.65 -38.19
C LEU A 702 26.96 -37.33 -36.84
N ARG A 703 26.91 -36.53 -35.77
CA ARG A 703 26.54 -37.02 -34.43
C ARG A 703 25.05 -37.39 -34.37
N ALA A 704 24.70 -38.33 -33.50
CA ALA A 704 23.30 -38.69 -33.25
C ALA A 704 22.61 -37.61 -32.39
N ILE A 705 21.31 -37.45 -32.61
CA ILE A 705 20.44 -36.59 -31.79
C ILE A 705 19.46 -37.46 -31.00
N ARG A 706 18.95 -36.97 -29.88
CA ARG A 706 17.91 -37.67 -29.10
C ARG A 706 16.56 -36.98 -29.31
N PHE A 707 15.69 -37.56 -30.13
CA PHE A 707 14.37 -37.00 -30.36
C PHE A 707 13.39 -38.05 -30.92
N ASP A 708 12.17 -37.64 -31.25
CA ASP A 708 11.19 -38.50 -31.91
C ASP A 708 11.40 -38.46 -33.43
N GLU A 709 11.53 -39.63 -34.05
CA GLU A 709 11.83 -39.73 -35.47
C GLU A 709 10.69 -39.22 -36.34
N ASN A 710 9.45 -39.61 -36.02
CA ASN A 710 8.25 -39.17 -36.74
C ASN A 710 8.13 -37.64 -36.75
N LYS A 711 8.61 -36.98 -35.69
CA LYS A 711 8.64 -35.52 -35.60
C LYS A 711 9.67 -34.89 -36.51
N ILE A 712 10.84 -35.50 -36.67
CA ILE A 712 11.83 -35.04 -37.65
C ILE A 712 11.33 -35.28 -39.08
N GLU A 713 10.69 -36.42 -39.34
CA GLU A 713 10.04 -36.69 -40.63
C GLU A 713 9.00 -35.61 -40.95
N GLN A 714 8.18 -35.23 -39.97
CA GLN A 714 7.19 -34.18 -40.10
C GLN A 714 7.81 -32.81 -40.42
N ILE A 715 8.97 -32.48 -39.84
CA ILE A 715 9.73 -31.28 -40.21
C ILE A 715 10.11 -31.31 -41.69
N ILE A 716 10.72 -32.41 -42.14
CA ILE A 716 11.22 -32.56 -43.51
C ILE A 716 10.06 -32.50 -44.50
N LEU A 717 8.94 -33.19 -44.22
CA LEU A 717 7.76 -33.20 -45.07
C LEU A 717 7.12 -31.81 -45.19
N ASN A 718 6.91 -31.11 -44.07
CA ASN A 718 6.34 -29.76 -44.09
C ASN A 718 7.22 -28.79 -44.89
N MET A 719 8.53 -28.90 -44.75
CA MET A 719 9.47 -28.06 -45.50
C MET A 719 9.50 -28.43 -47.00
N ALA A 720 9.44 -29.71 -47.35
CA ALA A 720 9.39 -30.16 -48.73
C ALA A 720 8.11 -29.70 -49.46
N VAL A 721 6.95 -29.76 -48.80
CA VAL A 721 5.68 -29.24 -49.36
C VAL A 721 5.75 -27.72 -49.56
N ASN A 722 6.28 -26.99 -48.59
CA ASN A 722 6.47 -25.53 -48.73
C ASN A 722 7.44 -25.18 -49.86
N ALA A 723 8.52 -25.94 -50.01
CA ALA A 723 9.49 -25.77 -51.08
C ALA A 723 8.86 -26.05 -52.47
N LYS A 724 8.05 -27.10 -52.59
CA LYS A 724 7.29 -27.40 -53.81
C LYS A 724 6.39 -26.23 -54.20
N ASP A 725 5.60 -25.72 -53.26
CA ASP A 725 4.67 -24.64 -53.53
C ASP A 725 5.38 -23.33 -53.88
N ALA A 726 6.61 -23.14 -53.38
CA ALA A 726 7.49 -22.04 -53.75
C ALA A 726 8.18 -22.22 -55.12
N MET A 727 8.15 -23.43 -55.71
CA MET A 727 8.80 -23.80 -56.97
C MET A 727 7.81 -24.34 -58.03
N PRO A 728 6.77 -23.57 -58.43
CA PRO A 728 5.74 -24.05 -59.36
C PRO A 728 6.25 -24.39 -60.77
N ARG A 729 7.46 -23.92 -61.14
CA ARG A 729 8.11 -24.22 -62.44
C ARG A 729 9.24 -25.26 -62.32
N GLY A 730 9.35 -25.93 -61.18
CA GLY A 730 10.50 -26.79 -60.86
C GLY A 730 11.65 -26.01 -60.24
N GLY A 731 12.70 -26.73 -59.82
CA GLY A 731 13.84 -26.17 -59.11
C GLY A 731 14.65 -27.23 -58.38
N LYS A 732 15.43 -26.81 -57.38
CA LYS A 732 16.23 -27.72 -56.55
C LYS A 732 15.88 -27.57 -55.08
N LEU A 733 15.72 -28.70 -54.40
CA LEU A 733 15.59 -28.79 -52.95
C LEU A 733 16.88 -29.38 -52.38
N PHE A 734 17.59 -28.59 -51.57
CA PHE A 734 18.83 -29.00 -50.93
C PHE A 734 18.55 -29.46 -49.49
N LEU A 735 19.06 -30.65 -49.13
CA LEU A 735 19.07 -31.16 -47.76
C LEU A 735 20.51 -31.35 -47.31
N GLU A 736 20.95 -30.57 -46.34
CA GLU A 736 22.34 -30.60 -45.84
C GLU A 736 22.39 -30.88 -44.35
N THR A 737 23.36 -31.70 -43.92
CA THR A 737 23.62 -31.97 -42.51
C THR A 737 25.08 -31.72 -42.16
N ARG A 738 25.34 -31.09 -41.01
CA ARG A 738 26.70 -30.92 -40.46
C ARG A 738 26.71 -30.75 -38.95
N ASN A 739 27.82 -31.09 -38.31
CA ASN A 739 28.06 -30.74 -36.90
C ASN A 739 28.46 -29.25 -36.79
N VAL A 740 27.92 -28.53 -35.79
CA VAL A 740 28.25 -27.12 -35.53
C VAL A 740 28.42 -26.91 -34.01
N THR A 741 29.47 -26.20 -33.62
CA THR A 741 29.64 -25.72 -32.25
C THR A 741 29.22 -24.26 -32.17
N LEU A 742 28.25 -23.95 -31.31
CA LEU A 742 27.80 -22.58 -31.07
C LEU A 742 28.61 -21.99 -29.91
N ASP A 743 29.38 -20.94 -30.19
CA ASP A 743 30.21 -20.24 -29.22
C ASP A 743 29.54 -18.97 -28.66
N ALA A 744 30.17 -18.37 -27.66
CA ALA A 744 29.69 -17.15 -27.01
C ALA A 744 29.47 -16.00 -28.00
N ALA A 745 30.34 -15.86 -29.01
CA ALA A 745 30.26 -14.81 -30.04
C ALA A 745 29.04 -14.99 -30.95
N TYR A 746 28.67 -16.23 -31.28
CA TYR A 746 27.48 -16.55 -32.07
C TYR A 746 26.20 -16.35 -31.25
N CYS A 747 26.20 -16.75 -29.97
CA CYS A 747 25.07 -16.59 -29.06
C CYS A 747 24.82 -15.13 -28.66
N ALA A 748 25.86 -14.28 -28.58
CA ALA A 748 25.73 -12.85 -28.27
C ALA A 748 24.85 -12.08 -29.29
N LYS A 749 24.80 -12.54 -30.55
CA LYS A 749 23.94 -11.95 -31.60
C LYS A 749 22.50 -12.49 -31.58
N ARG A 750 22.23 -13.55 -30.81
CA ARG A 750 20.93 -14.25 -30.75
C ARG A 750 20.65 -14.71 -29.31
N PRO A 751 19.97 -13.88 -28.50
CA PRO A 751 19.77 -14.12 -27.06
C PRO A 751 19.09 -15.46 -26.72
N GLU A 752 18.36 -16.05 -27.66
CA GLU A 752 17.69 -17.34 -27.47
C GLU A 752 18.66 -18.54 -27.52
N PHE A 753 19.82 -18.40 -28.18
CA PHE A 753 20.76 -19.49 -28.44
C PHE A 753 21.67 -19.72 -27.23
N ARG A 754 21.94 -21.00 -26.92
CA ARG A 754 22.88 -21.40 -25.87
C ARG A 754 24.12 -22.04 -26.47
N GLU A 755 25.26 -21.79 -25.84
CA GLU A 755 26.54 -22.42 -26.21
C GLU A 755 26.46 -23.94 -26.10
N GLY A 756 27.09 -24.64 -27.04
CA GLY A 756 27.09 -26.10 -27.05
C GLY A 756 27.37 -26.71 -28.43
N GLU A 757 27.38 -28.04 -28.48
CA GLU A 757 27.47 -28.82 -29.71
C GLU A 757 26.08 -29.12 -30.27
N TYR A 758 25.91 -28.87 -31.56
CA TYR A 758 24.64 -29.06 -32.27
C TYR A 758 24.86 -29.82 -33.58
N VAL A 759 23.83 -30.54 -34.00
CA VAL A 759 23.66 -31.03 -35.37
C VAL A 759 22.80 -30.01 -36.12
N LEU A 760 23.31 -29.49 -37.23
CA LEU A 760 22.58 -28.59 -38.10
C LEU A 760 21.97 -29.37 -39.27
N LEU A 761 20.65 -29.24 -39.44
CA LEU A 761 19.90 -29.62 -40.63
C LEU A 761 19.53 -28.35 -41.40
N THR A 762 20.02 -28.22 -42.63
CA THR A 762 19.68 -27.12 -43.53
C THR A 762 18.77 -27.63 -44.65
N ILE A 763 17.66 -26.93 -44.87
CA ILE A 763 16.71 -27.21 -45.94
C ILE A 763 16.57 -25.94 -46.78
N SER A 764 16.97 -26.00 -48.05
CA SER A 764 16.98 -24.83 -48.95
C SER A 764 16.25 -25.12 -50.25
N ASP A 765 15.38 -24.20 -50.67
CA ASP A 765 14.72 -24.21 -51.97
C ASP A 765 15.25 -23.10 -52.88
N THR A 766 15.08 -23.27 -54.20
CA THR A 766 15.35 -22.23 -55.20
C THR A 766 14.07 -21.55 -55.70
N GLY A 767 13.07 -21.45 -54.83
CA GLY A 767 11.75 -20.93 -55.15
C GLY A 767 11.65 -19.41 -55.18
N VAL A 768 10.41 -18.92 -55.13
CA VAL A 768 10.10 -17.48 -55.22
C VAL A 768 10.60 -16.65 -54.02
N GLY A 769 10.99 -17.29 -52.91
CA GLY A 769 11.43 -16.62 -51.70
C GLY A 769 10.28 -15.92 -50.93
N ILE A 770 10.62 -15.31 -49.80
CA ILE A 770 9.68 -14.69 -48.84
C ILE A 770 10.09 -13.23 -48.62
N GLU A 771 9.12 -12.33 -48.68
CA GLU A 771 9.34 -10.89 -48.40
C GLU A 771 9.70 -10.62 -46.93
N LYS A 772 10.46 -9.54 -46.70
CA LYS A 772 10.98 -9.19 -45.37
C LYS A 772 9.90 -8.94 -44.32
N GLU A 773 8.76 -8.39 -44.72
CA GLU A 773 7.65 -8.13 -43.80
C GLU A 773 6.94 -9.44 -43.44
N THR A 774 6.71 -10.30 -44.43
CA THR A 774 6.14 -11.65 -44.27
C THR A 774 7.01 -12.54 -43.40
N LEU A 775 8.35 -12.46 -43.49
CA LEU A 775 9.29 -13.22 -42.65
C LEU A 775 9.07 -13.06 -41.15
N LYS A 776 8.46 -11.96 -40.69
CA LYS A 776 8.16 -11.74 -39.27
C LYS A 776 7.01 -12.62 -38.77
N HIS A 777 6.14 -13.06 -39.68
CA HIS A 777 4.88 -13.72 -39.37
C HIS A 777 4.84 -15.20 -39.80
N ILE A 778 5.85 -15.70 -40.52
CA ILE A 778 5.80 -17.05 -41.13
C ILE A 778 5.65 -18.21 -40.13
N PHE A 779 6.01 -18.00 -38.86
CA PHE A 779 5.84 -19.01 -37.81
C PHE A 779 4.56 -18.81 -37.00
N GLU A 780 3.76 -17.78 -37.29
CA GLU A 780 2.47 -17.57 -36.66
C GLU A 780 1.45 -18.63 -37.13
N PRO A 781 0.68 -19.26 -36.23
CA PRO A 781 -0.35 -20.22 -36.60
C PRO A 781 -1.40 -19.58 -37.53
N PHE A 782 -1.85 -20.33 -38.55
CA PHE A 782 -2.82 -19.93 -39.56
C PHE A 782 -2.37 -18.81 -40.51
N PHE A 783 -1.14 -18.30 -40.35
CA PHE A 783 -0.58 -17.34 -41.30
C PHE A 783 -0.26 -18.04 -42.62
N THR A 784 -0.84 -17.56 -43.72
CA THR A 784 -0.60 -18.08 -45.06
C THR A 784 -0.67 -16.95 -46.08
N THR A 785 0.24 -16.98 -47.05
CA THR A 785 0.22 -16.09 -48.23
C THR A 785 -0.54 -16.70 -49.41
N LYS A 786 -1.10 -17.90 -49.25
CA LYS A 786 -1.87 -18.61 -50.28
C LYS A 786 -3.35 -18.21 -50.26
N GLU A 787 -4.03 -18.35 -51.39
CA GLU A 787 -5.48 -18.11 -51.51
C GLU A 787 -6.31 -18.95 -50.51
N LYS A 788 -7.48 -18.44 -50.12
CA LYS A 788 -8.38 -19.11 -49.16
C LYS A 788 -8.70 -20.55 -49.62
N GLY A 789 -8.26 -21.53 -48.83
CA GLY A 789 -8.47 -22.96 -49.09
C GLY A 789 -7.26 -23.71 -49.64
N MET A 790 -6.20 -23.02 -50.09
CA MET A 790 -5.00 -23.63 -50.68
C MET A 790 -3.83 -23.79 -49.70
N GLY A 791 -3.94 -23.22 -48.49
CA GLY A 791 -2.94 -23.36 -47.44
C GLY A 791 -3.57 -23.29 -46.05
N THR A 792 -3.24 -24.24 -45.19
CA THR A 792 -3.71 -24.27 -43.79
C THR A 792 -3.01 -23.22 -42.92
N GLY A 793 -1.84 -22.73 -43.33
CA GLY A 793 -1.01 -21.82 -42.53
C GLY A 793 -0.42 -22.47 -41.27
N LEU A 794 -0.44 -23.81 -41.19
CA LEU A 794 -0.06 -24.56 -40.00
C LEU A 794 1.32 -25.23 -40.09
N GLY A 795 1.84 -25.44 -41.31
CA GLY A 795 3.07 -26.22 -41.52
C GLY A 795 4.30 -25.63 -40.83
N LEU A 796 4.60 -24.34 -41.04
CA LEU A 796 5.79 -23.69 -40.45
C LEU A 796 5.65 -23.48 -38.93
N ALA A 797 4.45 -23.16 -38.44
CA ALA A 797 4.17 -23.09 -37.00
C ALA A 797 4.41 -24.46 -36.31
N THR A 798 4.03 -25.55 -36.97
CA THR A 798 4.29 -26.92 -36.50
C THR A 798 5.78 -27.20 -36.45
N VAL A 799 6.54 -26.85 -37.50
CA VAL A 799 8.00 -27.02 -37.48
C VAL A 799 8.65 -26.23 -36.35
N TYR A 800 8.26 -24.97 -36.15
CA TYR A 800 8.77 -24.17 -35.04
C TYR A 800 8.49 -24.82 -33.68
N GLY A 801 7.27 -25.31 -33.46
CA GLY A 801 6.88 -26.02 -32.25
C GLY A 801 7.71 -27.27 -31.99
N ILE A 802 7.88 -28.12 -33.01
CA ILE A 802 8.68 -29.36 -32.92
C ILE A 802 10.14 -29.03 -32.59
N VAL A 803 10.73 -28.05 -33.26
CA VAL A 803 12.13 -27.65 -33.03
C VAL A 803 12.34 -27.15 -31.61
N LYS A 804 11.41 -26.33 -31.09
CA LYS A 804 11.49 -25.86 -29.69
C LYS A 804 11.31 -27.00 -28.70
N GLN A 805 10.44 -27.96 -28.97
CA GLN A 805 10.27 -29.17 -28.16
C GLN A 805 11.53 -30.05 -28.15
N ALA A 806 12.32 -30.04 -29.22
CA ALA A 806 13.63 -30.69 -29.29
C ALA A 806 14.74 -29.94 -28.53
N ASN A 807 14.41 -28.88 -27.79
CA ASN A 807 15.38 -27.90 -27.25
C ASN A 807 16.33 -27.36 -28.34
N GLY A 808 15.84 -27.31 -29.57
CA GLY A 808 16.56 -26.86 -30.74
C GLY A 808 16.24 -25.41 -31.10
N TYR A 809 16.92 -24.94 -32.14
CA TYR A 809 16.74 -23.61 -32.69
C TYR A 809 16.44 -23.67 -34.19
N ILE A 810 15.69 -22.71 -34.70
CA ILE A 810 15.44 -22.56 -36.14
C ILE A 810 15.73 -21.12 -36.56
N THR A 811 16.43 -20.97 -37.68
CA THR A 811 16.63 -19.67 -38.34
C THR A 811 16.22 -19.75 -39.79
N VAL A 812 15.75 -18.64 -40.34
CA VAL A 812 15.34 -18.52 -41.73
C VAL A 812 16.14 -17.41 -42.42
N GLN A 813 16.55 -17.66 -43.65
CA GLN A 813 17.10 -16.68 -44.57
C GLN A 813 16.35 -16.82 -45.89
N SER A 814 15.77 -15.74 -46.39
CA SER A 814 15.03 -15.76 -47.64
C SER A 814 15.26 -14.47 -48.41
N GLN A 815 15.32 -14.58 -49.73
CA GLN A 815 15.38 -13.45 -50.63
C GLN A 815 14.42 -13.68 -51.80
N VAL A 816 13.58 -12.68 -52.07
CA VAL A 816 12.60 -12.74 -53.16
C VAL A 816 13.31 -13.04 -54.48
N GLY A 817 12.85 -14.07 -55.18
CA GLY A 817 13.40 -14.57 -56.44
C GLY A 817 14.65 -15.45 -56.33
N GLN A 818 15.21 -15.67 -55.13
CA GLN A 818 16.38 -16.53 -54.93
C GLN A 818 16.10 -17.78 -54.09
N GLY A 819 14.95 -17.83 -53.41
CA GLY A 819 14.51 -18.97 -52.60
C GLY A 819 14.66 -18.75 -51.10
N THR A 820 14.43 -19.82 -50.34
CA THR A 820 14.44 -19.78 -48.87
C THR A 820 15.34 -20.87 -48.31
N THR A 821 16.02 -20.55 -47.21
CA THR A 821 16.85 -21.48 -46.45
C THR A 821 16.40 -21.49 -44.99
N PHE A 822 16.04 -22.66 -44.49
CA PHE A 822 15.81 -22.93 -43.08
C PHE A 822 17.01 -23.69 -42.51
N SER A 823 17.53 -23.22 -41.38
CA SER A 823 18.62 -23.86 -40.64
C SER A 823 18.12 -24.25 -39.26
N ILE A 824 18.09 -25.55 -38.99
CA ILE A 824 17.52 -26.15 -37.78
C ILE A 824 18.66 -26.79 -36.98
N TYR A 825 18.78 -26.42 -35.71
CA TYR A 825 19.85 -26.81 -34.80
C TYR A 825 19.29 -27.76 -33.74
N PHE A 826 19.82 -28.97 -33.66
CA PHE A 826 19.45 -29.97 -32.65
C PHE A 826 20.64 -30.19 -31.70
N PRO A 827 20.45 -30.17 -30.36
CA PRO A 827 21.54 -30.42 -29.42
C PRO A 827 22.05 -31.87 -29.53
N THR A 828 23.38 -32.05 -29.42
CA THR A 828 24.00 -33.40 -29.41
C THR A 828 23.99 -34.02 -28.00
N ILE A 829 24.17 -35.33 -27.93
CA ILE A 829 24.33 -36.06 -26.65
C ILE A 829 25.83 -36.14 -26.31
N ASN A 830 26.18 -35.93 -25.03
CA ASN A 830 27.53 -36.23 -24.53
C ASN A 830 27.78 -37.76 -24.51
N LYS A 831 29.02 -38.16 -24.81
CA LYS A 831 29.51 -39.53 -25.07
C LYS A 831 29.30 -40.60 -23.96
N MET A 832 28.58 -40.34 -22.87
CA MET A 832 28.55 -41.20 -21.68
C MET A 832 27.25 -41.96 -21.38
N GLU A 833 26.25 -41.92 -22.27
CA GLU A 833 25.05 -42.77 -22.13
C GLU A 833 24.72 -43.44 -23.47
N VAL A 834 25.44 -44.53 -23.77
CA VAL A 834 25.03 -45.52 -24.78
C VAL A 834 24.90 -46.84 -24.04
N ILE A 835 23.70 -47.13 -23.54
CA ILE A 835 23.28 -48.51 -23.31
C ILE A 835 22.56 -48.91 -24.59
N LEU A 836 23.15 -49.89 -25.26
CA LEU A 836 22.63 -50.54 -26.44
C LEU A 836 21.35 -51.29 -26.07
N GLU A 837 20.20 -50.87 -26.59
CA GLU A 837 19.13 -51.81 -26.89
C GLU A 837 19.27 -52.15 -28.37
N LYS A 838 19.65 -53.41 -28.61
CA LYS A 838 19.57 -54.04 -29.92
C LYS A 838 18.08 -54.11 -30.28
N ASP A 839 17.71 -53.57 -31.42
CA ASP A 839 16.52 -54.07 -32.13
C ASP A 839 16.85 -55.50 -32.56
N ASP A 840 16.28 -56.47 -31.85
CA ASP A 840 16.21 -57.85 -32.32
C ASP A 840 15.25 -57.91 -33.52
N ASP A 841 15.70 -58.66 -34.53
CA ASP A 841 15.07 -59.07 -35.77
C ASP A 841 13.52 -59.07 -35.78
N ASP A 842 12.92 -58.08 -36.47
CA ASP A 842 11.50 -58.12 -36.87
C ASP A 842 11.41 -58.93 -38.18
N ASP A 843 11.58 -60.25 -38.05
CA ASP A 843 11.48 -61.21 -39.15
C ASP A 843 10.01 -61.53 -39.52
N LEU A 844 9.85 -61.90 -40.79
CA LEU A 844 8.61 -62.09 -41.54
C LEU A 844 7.64 -63.13 -40.92
N ILE A 845 6.54 -62.70 -40.30
CA ILE A 845 5.37 -63.57 -40.06
C ILE A 845 4.58 -63.71 -41.36
N LEU A 846 4.54 -64.91 -41.94
CA LEU A 846 3.73 -65.26 -43.12
C LEU A 846 2.22 -65.18 -42.79
N PHE A 847 1.41 -64.81 -43.79
CA PHE A 847 -0.02 -64.50 -43.64
C PHE A 847 -0.89 -65.62 -43.03
N ASP A 848 -0.47 -66.89 -43.15
CA ASP A 848 -1.21 -68.05 -42.65
C ASP A 848 -1.07 -68.26 -41.12
N ASP A 849 -0.06 -67.67 -40.47
CA ASP A 849 0.21 -67.82 -39.02
C ASP A 849 -0.57 -66.85 -38.12
N LEU A 850 -1.45 -66.01 -38.71
CA LEU A 850 -2.23 -65.02 -37.96
C LEU A 850 -3.57 -65.56 -37.43
N ARG A 851 -3.97 -66.77 -37.83
CA ARG A 851 -5.21 -67.41 -37.38
C ARG A 851 -5.06 -67.98 -35.97
N GLY A 852 -6.16 -68.00 -35.22
CA GLY A 852 -6.20 -68.55 -33.87
C GLY A 852 -7.57 -69.10 -33.51
N ASN A 853 -7.69 -69.68 -32.33
CA ASN A 853 -8.95 -70.18 -31.75
C ASN A 853 -9.19 -69.69 -30.31
N GLU A 854 -8.29 -68.83 -29.82
CA GLU A 854 -8.33 -68.20 -28.52
C GLU A 854 -9.54 -67.24 -28.39
N THR A 855 -9.98 -67.01 -27.16
CA THR A 855 -11.11 -66.14 -26.84
C THR A 855 -10.62 -64.74 -26.46
N ILE A 856 -11.13 -63.74 -27.15
CA ILE A 856 -10.76 -62.33 -26.98
C ILE A 856 -11.97 -61.54 -26.51
N LEU A 857 -11.85 -60.81 -25.39
CA LEU A 857 -12.86 -59.84 -24.97
C LEU A 857 -12.54 -58.48 -25.60
N VAL A 858 -13.44 -57.98 -26.45
CA VAL A 858 -13.34 -56.67 -27.10
C VAL A 858 -14.23 -55.67 -26.36
N VAL A 859 -13.63 -54.59 -25.87
CA VAL A 859 -14.32 -53.51 -25.13
C VAL A 859 -14.15 -52.20 -25.88
N GLU A 860 -15.24 -51.68 -26.44
CA GLU A 860 -15.23 -50.49 -27.30
C GLU A 860 -16.60 -49.83 -27.24
N ASP A 861 -16.67 -48.52 -27.02
CA ASP A 861 -17.94 -47.80 -26.83
C ASP A 861 -18.65 -47.48 -28.15
N ASP A 862 -17.90 -47.16 -29.20
CA ASP A 862 -18.45 -46.99 -30.55
C ASP A 862 -18.87 -48.35 -31.13
N ALA A 863 -20.19 -48.53 -31.27
CA ALA A 863 -20.77 -49.78 -31.78
C ALA A 863 -20.26 -50.16 -33.18
N THR A 864 -19.93 -49.18 -34.02
CA THR A 864 -19.48 -49.39 -35.39
C THR A 864 -18.02 -49.82 -35.42
N VAL A 865 -17.17 -49.18 -34.61
CA VAL A 865 -15.76 -49.57 -34.45
C VAL A 865 -15.66 -50.96 -33.83
N ARG A 866 -16.46 -51.23 -32.78
CA ARG A 866 -16.54 -52.53 -32.11
C ARG A 866 -16.89 -53.62 -33.11
N GLN A 867 -17.93 -53.42 -33.92
CA GLN A 867 -18.37 -54.39 -34.92
C GLN A 867 -17.27 -54.71 -35.95
N VAL A 868 -16.53 -53.72 -36.42
CA VAL A 868 -15.42 -53.91 -37.37
C VAL A 868 -14.28 -54.73 -36.75
N ILE A 869 -13.92 -54.47 -35.48
CA ILE A 869 -12.91 -55.24 -34.75
C ILE A 869 -13.35 -56.69 -34.59
N VAL A 870 -14.59 -56.89 -34.13
CA VAL A 870 -15.18 -58.21 -33.89
C VAL A 870 -15.24 -59.04 -35.17
N GLU A 871 -15.78 -58.47 -36.26
CA GLU A 871 -15.87 -59.18 -37.54
C GLU A 871 -14.48 -59.52 -38.08
N THR A 872 -13.51 -58.62 -37.90
CA THR A 872 -12.11 -58.87 -38.28
C THR A 872 -11.53 -60.06 -37.51
N LEU A 873 -11.60 -60.07 -36.18
CA LEU A 873 -11.05 -61.15 -35.36
C LEU A 873 -11.74 -62.48 -35.64
N HIS A 874 -13.06 -62.49 -35.82
CA HIS A 874 -13.80 -63.68 -36.24
C HIS A 874 -13.36 -64.23 -37.60
N ASN A 875 -13.10 -63.36 -38.59
CA ASN A 875 -12.61 -63.78 -39.90
C ASN A 875 -11.22 -64.45 -39.84
N TYR A 876 -10.45 -64.19 -38.77
CA TYR A 876 -9.18 -64.86 -38.48
C TYR A 876 -9.31 -66.07 -37.53
N GLY A 877 -10.53 -66.47 -37.15
CA GLY A 877 -10.81 -67.70 -36.41
C GLY A 877 -10.96 -67.54 -34.88
N TYR A 878 -10.69 -66.36 -34.34
CA TYR A 878 -10.80 -66.09 -32.91
C TYR A 878 -12.26 -66.13 -32.43
N ARG A 879 -12.47 -66.54 -31.18
CA ARG A 879 -13.75 -66.38 -30.48
C ARG A 879 -13.76 -64.99 -29.85
N VAL A 880 -14.84 -64.25 -30.01
CA VAL A 880 -14.90 -62.86 -29.55
C VAL A 880 -16.09 -62.69 -28.61
N LEU A 881 -15.83 -62.10 -27.45
CA LEU A 881 -16.85 -61.58 -26.52
C LEU A 881 -16.85 -60.06 -26.64
N GLU A 882 -18.02 -59.45 -26.58
CA GLU A 882 -18.19 -58.01 -26.82
C GLU A 882 -18.71 -57.30 -25.58
N ALA A 883 -18.16 -56.11 -25.30
CA ALA A 883 -18.65 -55.20 -24.26
C ALA A 883 -18.62 -53.75 -24.78
N MET A 884 -19.59 -52.93 -24.36
CA MET A 884 -19.67 -51.52 -24.74
C MET A 884 -18.88 -50.58 -23.83
N ASP A 885 -18.50 -51.03 -22.63
CA ASP A 885 -17.64 -50.27 -21.74
C ASP A 885 -17.03 -51.15 -20.64
N GLY A 886 -16.17 -50.55 -19.81
CA GLY A 886 -15.50 -51.27 -18.72
C GLY A 886 -16.45 -51.82 -17.65
N ALA A 887 -17.69 -51.33 -17.51
CA ALA A 887 -18.62 -51.86 -16.52
C ALA A 887 -19.21 -53.19 -17.00
N GLU A 888 -19.70 -53.23 -18.25
CA GLU A 888 -20.18 -54.48 -18.87
C GLU A 888 -19.04 -55.50 -19.03
N ALA A 889 -17.83 -55.03 -19.37
CA ALA A 889 -16.66 -55.90 -19.47
C ALA A 889 -16.31 -56.57 -18.13
N LEU A 890 -16.45 -55.87 -17.00
CA LEU A 890 -16.26 -56.47 -15.66
C LEU A 890 -17.32 -57.52 -15.34
N GLU A 891 -18.57 -57.31 -15.75
CA GLU A 891 -19.65 -58.29 -15.57
C GLU A 891 -19.39 -59.55 -16.40
N ILE A 892 -19.01 -59.40 -17.68
CA ILE A 892 -18.65 -60.51 -18.56
C ILE A 892 -17.42 -61.25 -18.04
N PHE A 893 -16.40 -60.51 -17.58
CA PHE A 893 -15.21 -61.10 -17.01
C PHE A 893 -15.52 -61.89 -15.73
N ALA A 894 -16.39 -61.38 -14.86
CA ALA A 894 -16.79 -62.09 -13.64
C ALA A 894 -17.51 -63.43 -13.93
N LEU A 895 -18.21 -63.54 -15.06
CA LEU A 895 -18.93 -64.75 -15.47
C LEU A 895 -18.06 -65.76 -16.24
N SER A 896 -17.02 -65.28 -16.93
CA SER A 896 -16.28 -66.06 -17.93
C SER A 896 -14.75 -65.91 -17.83
N ALA A 897 -14.21 -65.51 -16.67
CA ALA A 897 -12.79 -65.17 -16.48
C ALA A 897 -11.82 -66.25 -17.00
N ASP A 898 -12.12 -67.54 -16.74
CA ASP A 898 -11.24 -68.67 -17.10
C ASP A 898 -11.22 -68.97 -18.60
N GLN A 899 -12.12 -68.36 -19.37
CA GLN A 899 -12.24 -68.59 -20.82
C GLN A 899 -11.64 -67.47 -21.66
N ILE A 900 -11.21 -66.35 -21.06
CA ILE A 900 -10.72 -65.16 -21.77
C ILE A 900 -9.19 -65.19 -21.80
N ASP A 901 -8.61 -65.33 -23.00
CA ASP A 901 -7.16 -65.42 -23.20
C ASP A 901 -6.51 -64.04 -23.38
N LEU A 902 -7.27 -63.06 -23.89
CA LEU A 902 -6.81 -61.70 -24.17
C LEU A 902 -7.96 -60.70 -24.07
N ILE A 903 -7.68 -59.52 -23.53
CA ILE A 903 -8.61 -58.38 -23.56
C ILE A 903 -8.06 -57.31 -24.51
N VAL A 904 -8.91 -56.83 -25.41
CA VAL A 904 -8.64 -55.69 -26.29
C VAL A 904 -9.62 -54.58 -25.92
N SER A 905 -9.14 -53.48 -25.36
CA SER A 905 -10.01 -52.43 -24.80
C SER A 905 -9.63 -51.05 -25.30
N ASP A 906 -10.61 -50.19 -25.60
CA ASP A 906 -10.36 -48.74 -25.68
C ASP A 906 -9.97 -48.20 -24.28
N ILE A 907 -9.20 -47.13 -24.25
CA ILE A 907 -8.83 -46.38 -23.04
C ILE A 907 -9.95 -45.42 -22.65
N VAL A 908 -10.52 -44.71 -23.61
CA VAL A 908 -11.48 -43.62 -23.34
C VAL A 908 -12.88 -44.15 -23.56
N MET A 909 -13.55 -44.55 -22.48
CA MET A 909 -14.91 -45.09 -22.52
C MET A 909 -15.74 -44.54 -21.35
N PRO A 910 -17.08 -44.43 -21.51
CA PRO A 910 -17.98 -43.96 -20.45
C PRO A 910 -18.11 -44.96 -19.29
N ARG A 911 -18.62 -44.49 -18.15
CA ARG A 911 -18.81 -45.23 -16.87
C ARG A 911 -17.51 -45.70 -16.21
N VAL A 912 -16.78 -46.64 -16.83
CA VAL A 912 -15.50 -47.18 -16.37
C VAL A 912 -14.52 -47.11 -17.53
N ASN A 913 -13.47 -46.32 -17.38
CA ASN A 913 -12.44 -46.17 -18.41
C ASN A 913 -11.53 -47.41 -18.49
N GLY A 914 -10.82 -47.58 -19.61
CA GLY A 914 -10.01 -48.77 -19.86
C GLY A 914 -8.87 -49.00 -18.85
N ILE A 915 -8.29 -47.92 -18.31
CA ILE A 915 -7.21 -47.99 -17.30
C ILE A 915 -7.77 -48.52 -15.97
N GLU A 916 -8.90 -47.96 -15.53
CA GLU A 916 -9.59 -48.39 -14.31
C GLU A 916 -10.08 -49.84 -14.44
N PHE A 917 -10.61 -50.20 -15.60
CA PHE A 917 -10.99 -51.58 -15.92
C PHE A 917 -9.78 -52.53 -15.79
N HIS A 918 -8.67 -52.22 -16.44
CA HIS A 918 -7.45 -53.03 -16.40
C HIS A 918 -6.90 -53.20 -14.97
N LEU A 919 -6.83 -52.11 -14.18
CA LEU A 919 -6.40 -52.17 -12.79
C LEU A 919 -7.31 -53.02 -11.90
N ARG A 920 -8.61 -53.05 -12.20
CA ARG A 920 -9.57 -53.92 -11.50
C ARG A 920 -9.38 -55.39 -11.90
N ILE A 921 -9.17 -55.66 -13.18
CA ILE A 921 -8.88 -57.01 -13.69
C ILE A 921 -7.60 -57.57 -13.10
N LEU A 922 -6.49 -56.81 -13.08
CA LEU A 922 -5.22 -57.26 -12.53
C LEU A 922 -5.29 -57.67 -11.04
N LYS A 923 -6.21 -57.07 -10.27
CA LYS A 923 -6.44 -57.47 -8.87
C LYS A 923 -7.09 -58.85 -8.74
N THR A 924 -7.88 -59.25 -9.73
CA THR A 924 -8.63 -60.51 -9.76
C THR A 924 -7.94 -61.61 -10.56
N ASN A 925 -7.28 -61.29 -11.67
CA ASN A 925 -6.52 -62.22 -12.49
C ASN A 925 -5.27 -61.51 -13.08
N PRO A 926 -4.09 -61.69 -12.45
CA PRO A 926 -2.85 -61.07 -12.91
C PRO A 926 -2.29 -61.65 -14.23
N LEU A 927 -2.78 -62.80 -14.68
CA LEU A 927 -2.25 -63.53 -15.84
C LEU A 927 -2.97 -63.17 -17.16
N VAL A 928 -4.09 -62.45 -17.08
CA VAL A 928 -4.85 -62.06 -18.27
C VAL A 928 -4.08 -61.03 -19.09
N LYS A 929 -3.94 -61.30 -20.38
CA LYS A 929 -3.24 -60.42 -21.31
C LYS A 929 -4.14 -59.26 -21.72
N PHE A 930 -3.51 -58.15 -22.05
CA PHE A 930 -4.22 -56.92 -22.36
C PHE A 930 -3.58 -56.19 -23.55
N ILE A 931 -4.42 -55.66 -24.43
CA ILE A 931 -4.04 -54.70 -25.47
C ILE A 931 -4.95 -53.48 -25.33
N PHE A 932 -4.34 -52.30 -25.28
CA PHE A 932 -5.08 -51.06 -25.34
C PHE A 932 -5.17 -50.54 -26.76
N ILE A 933 -6.37 -50.15 -27.18
CA ILE A 933 -6.61 -49.35 -28.36
C ILE A 933 -6.76 -47.90 -27.91
N SER A 934 -6.09 -46.94 -28.56
CA SER A 934 -6.27 -45.53 -28.19
C SER A 934 -6.20 -44.56 -29.37
N GLY A 935 -7.05 -43.54 -29.36
CA GLY A 935 -6.95 -42.37 -30.24
C GLY A 935 -6.06 -41.24 -29.70
N TYR A 936 -5.55 -41.39 -28.46
CA TYR A 936 -4.73 -40.43 -27.75
C TYR A 936 -3.37 -41.04 -27.42
N SER A 937 -2.26 -40.39 -27.79
CA SER A 937 -0.91 -40.83 -27.41
C SER A 937 -0.56 -40.50 -25.95
N ASN A 938 -1.53 -40.56 -25.03
CA ASN A 938 -1.36 -40.19 -23.63
C ASN A 938 -0.84 -41.38 -22.79
N VAL A 939 0.43 -41.72 -23.00
CA VAL A 939 1.15 -42.74 -22.22
C VAL A 939 1.53 -42.23 -20.81
N GLU A 940 1.39 -40.93 -20.52
CA GLU A 940 1.78 -40.35 -19.22
C GLU A 940 0.85 -40.70 -18.04
N ILE A 941 -0.44 -40.97 -18.26
CA ILE A 941 -1.34 -41.46 -17.19
C ILE A 941 -0.90 -42.87 -16.72
N LEU A 942 -0.06 -43.56 -17.52
CA LEU A 942 0.32 -44.95 -17.34
C LEU A 942 1.68 -45.13 -16.66
N LYS A 943 2.49 -44.06 -16.53
CA LYS A 943 3.78 -44.12 -15.81
C LYS A 943 3.63 -44.31 -14.30
N ASP A 944 2.52 -43.85 -13.73
CA ASP A 944 2.21 -44.05 -12.30
C ASP A 944 1.59 -45.43 -12.00
N ALA A 945 1.27 -46.24 -13.02
CA ALA A 945 0.48 -47.48 -12.89
C ALA A 945 1.25 -48.78 -13.18
N ASP A 946 2.57 -48.73 -13.41
CA ASP A 946 3.43 -49.91 -13.66
C ASP A 946 3.01 -50.74 -14.90
N LEU A 947 2.47 -50.07 -15.93
CA LEU A 947 1.88 -50.69 -17.13
C LEU A 947 2.88 -50.96 -18.27
N ASN A 948 4.17 -51.10 -17.97
CA ASN A 948 5.22 -51.30 -18.98
C ASN A 948 5.10 -52.64 -19.75
N SER A 949 4.23 -53.55 -19.32
CA SER A 949 4.00 -54.87 -19.92
C SER A 949 2.78 -54.95 -20.85
N VAL A 950 2.04 -53.86 -21.06
CA VAL A 950 0.81 -53.85 -21.87
C VAL A 950 1.09 -53.36 -23.29
N GLU A 951 0.57 -54.05 -24.29
CA GLU A 951 0.72 -53.69 -25.71
C GLU A 951 -0.32 -52.66 -26.15
N PHE A 952 0.07 -51.78 -27.08
CA PHE A 952 -0.76 -50.64 -27.52
C PHE A 952 -0.96 -50.62 -29.04
N VAL A 953 -2.18 -50.28 -29.46
CA VAL A 953 -2.57 -50.08 -30.86
C VAL A 953 -3.18 -48.69 -31.02
N GLN A 954 -2.63 -47.89 -31.94
CA GLN A 954 -3.05 -46.50 -32.13
C GLN A 954 -4.18 -46.40 -33.18
N LYS A 955 -5.29 -45.71 -32.85
CA LYS A 955 -6.34 -45.34 -33.81
C LYS A 955 -5.88 -44.13 -34.66
N PRO A 956 -6.14 -44.13 -35.98
CA PRO A 956 -6.69 -45.23 -36.76
C PRO A 956 -5.61 -46.27 -37.08
N PHE A 957 -5.92 -47.56 -36.87
CA PHE A 957 -5.02 -48.68 -37.14
C PHE A 957 -5.44 -49.45 -38.39
N LYS A 958 -4.50 -50.17 -38.99
CA LYS A 958 -4.82 -51.18 -40.00
C LYS A 958 -5.34 -52.43 -39.31
N LEU A 959 -6.39 -53.04 -39.85
CA LEU A 959 -6.96 -54.28 -39.29
C LEU A 959 -5.92 -55.42 -39.20
N GLN A 960 -4.98 -55.48 -40.14
CA GLN A 960 -3.86 -56.44 -40.10
C GLN A 960 -2.90 -56.21 -38.94
N GLU A 961 -2.66 -54.95 -38.59
CA GLU A 961 -1.76 -54.59 -37.50
C GLU A 961 -2.35 -55.03 -36.15
N LEU A 962 -3.66 -54.81 -35.96
CA LEU A 962 -4.37 -55.29 -34.77
C LEU A 962 -4.25 -56.82 -34.64
N VAL A 963 -4.52 -57.57 -35.72
CA VAL A 963 -4.42 -59.03 -35.70
C VAL A 963 -2.98 -59.51 -35.46
N ARG A 964 -1.98 -58.84 -36.05
CA ARG A 964 -0.55 -59.13 -35.81
C ARG A 964 -0.18 -58.94 -34.34
N ARG A 965 -0.64 -57.85 -33.72
CA ARG A 965 -0.41 -57.55 -32.30
C ARG A 965 -1.10 -58.57 -31.39
N VAL A 966 -2.34 -58.91 -31.68
CA VAL A 966 -3.09 -59.98 -31.00
C VAL A 966 -2.30 -61.29 -31.04
N ARG A 967 -1.86 -61.73 -32.23
CA ARG A 967 -1.09 -62.98 -32.35
C ARG A 967 0.25 -62.93 -31.61
N LYS A 968 0.97 -61.80 -31.69
CA LYS A 968 2.25 -61.59 -30.98
C LYS A 968 2.07 -61.73 -29.46
N VAL A 969 1.06 -61.05 -28.90
CA VAL A 969 0.75 -61.11 -27.46
C VAL A 969 0.32 -62.51 -27.03
N LEU A 970 -0.46 -63.20 -27.86
CA LEU A 970 -0.86 -64.58 -27.59
C LEU A 970 0.33 -65.57 -27.67
N ASN A 971 1.26 -65.38 -28.62
CA ASN A 971 2.42 -66.28 -28.84
C ASN A 971 3.56 -66.15 -27.84
N TYR A 972 3.78 -64.97 -27.23
CA TYR A 972 4.86 -64.74 -26.26
C TYR A 972 4.87 -65.71 -25.06
N SER A 973 3.79 -66.48 -24.87
CA SER A 973 3.65 -67.49 -23.82
C SER A 973 4.04 -68.92 -24.20
N ARG A 974 4.32 -69.22 -25.48
CA ARG A 974 4.78 -70.57 -25.86
C ARG A 974 6.28 -70.79 -25.64
N GLU A 975 7.08 -69.74 -25.60
CA GLU A 975 8.55 -69.84 -25.48
C GLU A 975 9.08 -69.71 -24.04
N SER A 976 8.22 -69.47 -23.05
CA SER A 976 8.62 -69.15 -21.67
C SER A 976 8.15 -70.16 -20.60
N LEU A 977 7.79 -71.38 -21.00
CA LEU A 977 7.66 -72.51 -20.07
C LEU A 977 8.90 -73.40 -20.19
N PRO A 978 9.72 -73.58 -19.13
CA PRO A 978 10.76 -74.58 -19.13
C PRO A 978 10.12 -75.95 -19.35
N THR A 979 10.60 -76.68 -20.36
CA THR A 979 10.34 -78.10 -20.50
C THR A 979 11.36 -78.83 -19.62
N ASP A 980 10.82 -79.56 -18.63
CA ASP A 980 11.45 -80.41 -17.59
C ASP A 980 12.41 -79.76 -16.57
#